data_AF-A0A945JWU3-F1
#
_entry.id   AF-A0A945JWU3-F1
#
_cell.length_a   1.000
_cell.length_b   1.000
_cell.length_c   1.000
_cell.angle_alpha   90.00
_cell.angle_beta   90.00
_cell.angle_gamma   90.00
#
_symmetry.space_group_name_H-M   'P 1'
#
loop_
_entity.id
_entity.type
_entity.pdbx_description
1 polymer ?
#
loop_
_entity_poly.entity_id
_entity_poly.type
_entity_poly.pdbx_seq_one_letter_code
_entity_poly.pdbx_strand_id
1 'polypeptide(L)'
;MPVLIFFHGQALAHTIRPLVLARALRNRGYPVVLAGRGPHVVRVRQEGFEVHDVETLPQSRMDQYVERGDYGYYDVDWIDRCVAAERTIIQMVRPSLIVHDMKPTAHISARLEGVDDARITQAYNHPAYAHPLRLPAGFDPSAGPFDAYLETHAPRTRPQKSFFFLADVPQLHDVERPAPGYHFIGPLLDQPARPSHVDVLDNWSDEGPLVYLTCGSSGRDPDYLAELVEAVRDRPYRLLVTTANRWTPRPDRQLPTNVRVVPFLSGEWILQHASMLVGIVGVGAIYQALSQGKPIVGAPEHLDQEFHLNRVRDLGLGIKLDRADFCTDSILQAIDHVLLHESEFHERCAPFAAGLAPYAAGVAAVDLVDQHFLHRDDKYRFNAAFGISGEEFVRYLEATTPTQLSGAVIQKMLLRNLRRGLPHRWVGDSLVFDRVDSWNWLYENEPIFFEADYRALELKRHAFHRMDREKVVSRNRWQRYRLRYRLTLDPLGPGGKPAFKAGQRLKVFLPIPVDRPGHQRGVNILQTTPSALTEQVAHGLGFIYGAIVTIEDPSLPLTIGYDAEVNVRAIGDEQAVRRDELSGRERTHRLQVDESILHLPEVLKFRAELDRAPDDSDEATARAIYRALATTRRFGKTHDRTQSPKYCTSLVLRSERGHCTTLARTFATLCRAEGIPTREVHGALIGYPLDEKTYLHASRNEPLFGHTWVEIFLSEKGWVPVEFHGIVIGQQAMTGRNVRDRRLRRQIEANTEPYLDYYFGHLDHQRILCSPSVKRMHTLLLEHPEERETMRGPWRSAPELRYDNSLRVDCL
;
A
#
# COMPACT_ATOMS: atom_id res chain seq x y z
N MET A 1 3.04 5.57 11.74
CA MET A 1 4.35 6.05 11.28
C MET A 1 4.22 7.55 11.08
N PRO A 2 4.73 8.37 12.00
CA PRO A 2 4.64 9.82 11.86
C PRO A 2 5.56 10.29 10.72
N VAL A 3 5.12 11.32 10.01
CA VAL A 3 5.94 12.08 9.06
C VAL A 3 6.35 13.37 9.79
N LEU A 4 7.65 13.62 9.86
CA LEU A 4 8.20 14.84 10.46
C LEU A 4 8.56 15.82 9.35
N ILE A 5 7.97 17.01 9.37
CA ILE A 5 8.21 18.04 8.35
C ILE A 5 9.04 19.17 8.95
N PHE A 6 10.28 19.31 8.50
CA PHE A 6 11.12 20.46 8.81
C PHE A 6 10.85 21.61 7.85
N PHE A 7 10.70 22.82 8.37
CA PHE A 7 10.44 24.00 7.56
C PHE A 7 11.16 25.24 8.07
N HIS A 8 11.31 26.22 7.19
CA HIS A 8 11.94 27.50 7.50
C HIS A 8 10.88 28.58 7.78
N GLY A 9 10.60 28.83 9.06
CA GLY A 9 9.49 29.69 9.51
C GLY A 9 9.71 31.20 9.38
N GLN A 10 10.86 31.67 8.90
CA GLN A 10 11.11 33.11 8.68
C GLN A 10 10.55 33.62 7.35
N ALA A 11 10.38 32.72 6.37
CA ALA A 11 9.86 33.06 5.06
C ALA A 11 8.50 32.40 4.84
N LEU A 12 7.52 33.17 4.37
CA LEU A 12 6.16 32.68 4.18
C LEU A 12 6.11 31.52 3.17
N ALA A 13 6.82 31.63 2.05
CA ALA A 13 6.85 30.58 1.02
C ALA A 13 7.34 29.23 1.59
N HIS A 14 8.40 29.26 2.39
CA HIS A 14 8.99 28.07 3.03
C HIS A 14 8.23 27.60 4.28
N THR A 15 7.12 28.25 4.61
CA THR A 15 6.15 27.79 5.61
C THR A 15 4.90 27.22 4.93
N ILE A 16 4.44 27.84 3.86
CA ILE A 16 3.23 27.44 3.13
C ILE A 16 3.40 26.12 2.38
N ARG A 17 4.51 25.93 1.63
CA ARG A 17 4.70 24.69 0.86
C ARG A 17 4.68 23.44 1.77
N PRO A 18 5.39 23.44 2.92
CA PRO A 18 5.29 22.37 3.91
C PRO A 18 3.89 22.20 4.50
N LEU A 19 3.16 23.29 4.73
CA LEU A 19 1.80 23.27 5.28
C LEU A 19 0.78 22.65 4.32
N VAL A 20 0.85 22.98 3.02
CA VAL A 20 0.02 22.34 1.98
C VAL A 20 0.22 20.83 1.97
N LEU A 21 1.49 20.38 2.03
CA LEU A 21 1.81 18.96 2.12
C LEU A 21 1.34 18.34 3.45
N ALA A 22 1.49 19.04 4.57
CA ALA A 22 1.01 18.59 5.88
C ALA A 22 -0.49 18.34 5.89
N ARG A 23 -1.28 19.24 5.27
CA ARG A 23 -2.74 19.08 5.10
C ARG A 23 -3.05 17.84 4.27
N ALA A 24 -2.38 17.64 3.13
CA ALA A 24 -2.60 16.48 2.28
C ALA A 24 -2.26 15.15 2.99
N LEU A 25 -1.12 15.10 3.69
CA LEU A 25 -0.71 13.97 4.52
C LEU A 25 -1.73 13.68 5.63
N ARG A 26 -2.19 14.70 6.35
CA ARG A 26 -3.21 14.58 7.40
C ARG A 26 -4.54 14.06 6.85
N ASN A 27 -4.99 14.56 5.70
CA ASN A 27 -6.21 14.10 5.03
C ASN A 27 -6.10 12.64 4.59
N ARG A 28 -4.92 12.21 4.17
CA ARG A 28 -4.61 10.79 3.89
C ARG A 28 -4.44 9.95 5.16
N GLY A 29 -4.47 10.59 6.32
CA GLY A 29 -4.46 10.01 7.66
C GLY A 29 -3.09 9.97 8.33
N TYR A 30 -2.00 10.34 7.66
CA TYR A 30 -0.67 10.32 8.27
C TYR A 30 -0.65 11.18 9.54
N PRO A 31 -0.02 10.71 10.65
CA PRO A 31 0.28 11.59 11.78
C PRO A 31 1.40 12.52 11.33
N VAL A 32 1.16 13.82 11.37
CA VAL A 32 2.11 14.83 10.89
C VAL A 32 2.55 15.68 12.08
N VAL A 33 3.87 15.77 12.26
CA VAL A 33 4.51 16.68 13.20
C VAL A 33 5.35 17.65 12.39
N LEU A 34 5.29 18.94 12.70
CA LEU A 34 6.13 19.94 12.05
C LEU A 34 7.20 20.45 13.00
N ALA A 35 8.33 20.87 12.46
CA ALA A 35 9.42 21.46 13.20
C ALA A 35 9.99 22.67 12.44
N GLY A 36 9.89 23.85 13.04
CA GLY A 36 10.30 25.11 12.40
C GLY A 36 10.26 26.26 13.38
N ARG A 37 11.02 27.32 13.09
CA ARG A 37 11.12 28.53 13.91
C ARG A 37 10.98 29.78 13.06
N GLY A 38 10.24 30.77 13.56
CA GLY A 38 10.05 32.07 12.93
C GLY A 38 8.61 32.61 13.07
N PRO A 39 8.35 33.85 12.61
CA PRO A 39 7.05 34.51 12.76
C PRO A 39 5.88 33.77 12.08
N HIS A 40 6.14 33.01 11.01
CA HIS A 40 5.08 32.33 10.27
C HIS A 40 4.65 30.98 10.88
N VAL A 41 5.33 30.49 11.92
CA VAL A 41 4.94 29.30 12.69
C VAL A 41 3.50 29.40 13.22
N VAL A 42 3.04 30.63 13.52
CA VAL A 42 1.67 30.89 13.98
C VAL A 42 0.62 30.31 13.03
N ARG A 43 0.84 30.37 11.70
CA ARG A 43 -0.10 29.82 10.71
C ARG A 43 -0.25 28.31 10.82
N VAL A 44 0.86 27.61 11.04
CA VAL A 44 0.86 26.15 11.21
C VAL A 44 0.11 25.77 12.50
N ARG A 45 0.34 26.50 13.59
CA ARG A 45 -0.36 26.28 14.87
C ARG A 45 -1.86 26.57 14.79
N GLN A 46 -2.27 27.60 14.04
CA GLN A 46 -3.69 27.94 13.84
C GLN A 46 -4.48 26.82 13.15
N GLU A 47 -3.83 25.94 12.40
CA GLU A 47 -4.46 24.76 11.78
C GLU A 47 -4.46 23.51 12.66
N GLY A 48 -4.04 23.63 13.92
CA GLY A 48 -4.08 22.55 14.91
C GLY A 48 -3.00 21.48 14.71
N PHE A 49 -1.92 21.79 13.98
CA PHE A 49 -0.77 20.90 13.89
C PHE A 49 0.12 21.01 15.13
N GLU A 50 0.72 19.88 15.53
CA GLU A 50 1.82 19.86 16.50
C GLU A 50 3.08 20.46 15.85
N VAL A 51 3.67 21.46 16.51
CA VAL A 51 4.88 22.16 16.02
C VAL A 51 5.93 22.28 17.10
N HIS A 52 7.11 21.74 16.84
CA HIS A 52 8.29 21.95 17.68
C HIS A 52 9.16 23.09 17.17
N ASP A 53 9.68 23.89 18.08
CA ASP A 53 10.77 24.80 17.74
C ASP A 53 12.05 24.00 17.46
N VAL A 54 12.72 24.35 16.37
CA VAL A 54 14.00 23.77 15.97
C VAL A 54 14.96 24.88 15.60
N GLU A 55 16.24 24.70 15.90
CA GLU A 55 17.26 25.67 15.53
C GLU A 55 17.30 25.84 14.00
N THR A 56 17.33 27.09 13.55
CA THR A 56 17.32 27.45 12.13
C THR A 56 18.12 28.71 11.93
N LEU A 57 18.68 28.89 10.74
CA LEU A 57 19.47 30.07 10.44
C LEU A 57 18.59 31.34 10.50
N PRO A 58 19.00 32.42 11.19
CA PRO A 58 18.23 33.66 11.22
C PRO A 58 18.16 34.32 9.84
N GLN A 59 17.00 34.89 9.48
CA GLN A 59 16.79 35.59 8.21
C GLN A 59 17.76 36.76 8.03
N SER A 60 17.98 37.54 9.09
CA SER A 60 18.90 38.70 9.07
C SER A 60 20.32 38.33 8.64
N ARG A 61 20.79 37.11 8.96
CA ARG A 61 22.10 36.63 8.50
C ARG A 61 22.06 36.30 7.02
N MET A 62 21.02 35.61 6.55
CA MET A 62 20.87 35.32 5.12
C MET A 62 20.83 36.62 4.30
N ASP A 63 20.06 37.60 4.74
CA ASP A 63 19.93 38.90 4.07
C ASP A 63 21.28 39.60 3.97
N GLN A 64 22.05 39.69 5.06
CA GLN A 64 23.39 40.32 5.07
C GLN A 64 24.39 39.69 4.09
N TYR A 65 24.29 38.38 3.88
CA TYR A 65 25.14 37.63 2.97
C TYR A 65 24.68 37.83 1.51
N VAL A 66 23.38 37.70 1.27
CA VAL A 66 22.76 37.91 -0.06
C VAL A 66 23.01 39.33 -0.56
N GLU A 67 22.93 40.35 0.30
CA GLU A 67 23.25 41.74 -0.04
C GLU A 67 24.68 41.93 -0.55
N ARG A 68 25.62 41.08 -0.10
CA ARG A 68 27.03 41.09 -0.52
C ARG A 68 27.30 40.18 -1.72
N GLY A 69 26.28 39.47 -2.22
CA GLY A 69 26.43 38.44 -3.25
C GLY A 69 27.14 37.18 -2.74
N ASP A 70 27.21 36.99 -1.42
CA ASP A 70 27.80 35.81 -0.78
C ASP A 70 26.67 34.84 -0.38
N TYR A 71 26.79 33.58 -0.78
CA TYR A 71 25.81 32.53 -0.46
C TYR A 71 26.34 31.51 0.58
N GLY A 72 27.50 31.78 1.17
CA GLY A 72 28.13 31.01 2.26
C GLY A 72 27.58 31.33 3.65
N TYR A 73 26.27 31.52 3.79
CA TYR A 73 25.66 31.96 5.06
C TYR A 73 25.65 30.87 6.17
N TYR A 74 25.93 29.61 5.82
CA TYR A 74 26.20 28.53 6.77
C TYR A 74 27.70 28.39 7.06
N ASP A 75 28.04 28.14 8.31
CA ASP A 75 29.37 27.65 8.74
C ASP A 75 29.20 26.32 9.49
N VAL A 76 30.32 25.64 9.77
CA VAL A 76 30.33 24.32 10.42
C VAL A 76 29.64 24.37 11.79
N ASP A 77 29.84 25.45 12.57
CA ASP A 77 29.23 25.62 13.90
C ASP A 77 27.70 25.76 13.82
N TRP A 78 27.19 26.49 12.82
CA TRP A 78 25.75 26.58 12.57
C TRP A 78 25.17 25.26 12.10
N ILE A 79 25.87 24.53 11.26
CA ILE A 79 25.45 23.19 10.83
C ILE A 79 25.35 22.28 12.05
N ASP A 80 26.36 22.26 12.92
CA ASP A 80 26.37 21.40 14.10
C ASP A 80 25.20 21.69 15.05
N ARG A 81 24.92 22.96 15.35
CA ARG A 81 23.77 23.36 16.18
C ARG A 81 22.43 22.92 15.58
N CYS A 82 22.24 23.14 14.29
CA CYS A 82 21.02 22.73 13.59
C CYS A 82 20.87 21.21 13.61
N VAL A 83 21.93 20.46 13.29
CA VAL A 83 21.93 18.99 13.28
C VAL A 83 21.63 18.43 14.68
N ALA A 84 22.23 18.98 15.74
CA ALA A 84 21.97 18.56 17.11
C ALA A 84 20.50 18.75 17.52
N ALA A 85 19.91 19.91 17.19
CA ALA A 85 18.51 20.21 17.49
C ALA A 85 17.55 19.30 16.68
N GLU A 86 17.80 19.14 15.38
CA GLU A 86 17.00 18.29 14.50
C GLU A 86 17.02 16.82 14.95
N ARG A 87 18.20 16.28 15.29
CA ARG A 87 18.35 14.91 15.77
C ARG A 87 17.59 14.66 17.07
N THR A 88 17.56 15.64 17.97
CA THR A 88 16.76 15.55 19.21
C THR A 88 15.27 15.37 18.90
N ILE A 89 14.74 16.15 17.95
CA ILE A 89 13.34 16.03 17.51
C ILE A 89 13.10 14.70 16.79
N ILE A 90 14.01 14.27 15.91
CA ILE A 90 13.91 12.99 15.21
C ILE A 90 13.86 11.82 16.21
N GLN A 91 14.70 11.83 17.25
CA GLN A 91 14.73 10.78 18.28
C GLN A 91 13.47 10.77 19.15
N MET A 92 12.88 11.94 19.40
CA MET A 92 11.64 12.10 20.15
C MET A 92 10.42 11.63 19.34
N VAL A 93 10.27 12.13 18.11
CA VAL A 93 9.12 11.84 17.22
C VAL A 93 9.19 10.43 16.63
N ARG A 94 10.41 9.92 16.41
CA ARG A 94 10.70 8.66 15.70
C ARG A 94 9.96 8.58 14.35
N PRO A 95 10.19 9.55 13.45
CA PRO A 95 9.53 9.58 12.16
C PRO A 95 9.95 8.41 11.28
N SER A 96 9.04 8.02 10.40
CA SER A 96 9.35 7.03 9.37
C SER A 96 9.78 7.65 8.04
N LEU A 97 9.51 8.95 7.88
CA LEU A 97 9.93 9.78 6.77
C LEU A 97 10.11 11.20 7.30
N ILE A 98 11.21 11.84 6.90
CA ILE A 98 11.42 13.27 7.11
C ILE A 98 11.10 14.00 5.80
N VAL A 99 10.29 15.05 5.85
CA VAL A 99 10.14 15.97 4.72
C VAL A 99 10.77 17.30 5.08
N HIS A 100 11.43 17.97 4.14
CA HIS A 100 12.02 19.27 4.43
C HIS A 100 11.96 20.26 3.28
N ASP A 101 11.83 21.54 3.64
CA ASP A 101 11.91 22.70 2.76
C ASP A 101 12.82 23.77 3.38
N MET A 102 13.78 24.28 2.60
CA MET A 102 14.79 25.25 3.03
C MET A 102 15.45 24.94 4.37
N LYS A 103 15.68 23.64 4.59
CA LYS A 103 16.37 23.12 5.78
C LYS A 103 17.47 22.15 5.35
N PRO A 104 18.55 22.63 4.69
CA PRO A 104 19.59 21.76 4.11
C PRO A 104 20.25 20.82 5.13
N THR A 105 20.31 21.21 6.42
CA THR A 105 20.80 20.39 7.53
C THR A 105 19.92 19.16 7.83
N ALA A 106 18.63 19.20 7.53
CA ALA A 106 17.71 18.09 7.81
C ALA A 106 18.10 16.80 7.06
N HIS A 107 18.67 16.92 5.86
CA HIS A 107 19.20 15.79 5.11
C HIS A 107 20.39 15.12 5.82
N ILE A 108 21.27 15.91 6.44
CA ILE A 108 22.39 15.41 7.24
C ILE A 108 21.86 14.67 8.47
N SER A 109 20.93 15.30 9.18
CA SER A 109 20.26 14.73 10.35
C SER A 109 19.55 13.41 10.04
N ALA A 110 18.87 13.32 8.90
CA ALA A 110 18.23 12.11 8.40
C ALA A 110 19.23 10.97 8.18
N ARG A 111 20.37 11.24 7.53
CA ARG A 111 21.46 10.27 7.34
C ARG A 111 22.06 9.78 8.66
N LEU A 112 22.28 10.67 9.62
CA LEU A 112 22.83 10.30 10.93
C LEU A 112 21.87 9.43 11.75
N GLU A 113 20.56 9.60 11.57
CA GLU A 113 19.54 8.82 12.27
C GLU A 113 19.08 7.57 11.50
N GLY A 114 19.37 7.46 10.19
CA GLY A 114 18.93 6.34 9.35
C GLY A 114 17.44 6.41 9.05
N VAL A 115 16.94 7.63 8.83
CA VAL A 115 15.56 7.90 8.47
C VAL A 115 15.55 8.38 7.02
N ASP A 116 14.66 7.81 6.21
CA ASP A 116 14.46 8.21 4.82
C ASP A 116 13.96 9.66 4.75
N ASP A 117 14.34 10.41 3.71
CA ASP A 117 13.95 11.81 3.54
C ASP A 117 13.39 12.19 2.16
N ALA A 118 12.50 13.17 2.15
CA ALA A 118 11.98 13.81 0.94
C ALA A 118 12.21 15.32 0.99
N ARG A 119 12.69 15.91 -0.10
CA ARG A 119 12.98 17.35 -0.19
C ARG A 119 11.98 18.06 -1.09
N ILE A 120 11.36 19.12 -0.61
CA ILE A 120 10.65 20.09 -1.44
C ILE A 120 11.68 21.00 -2.10
N THR A 121 11.71 21.03 -3.43
CA THR A 121 12.70 21.79 -4.20
C THR A 121 12.09 22.27 -5.52
N GLN A 122 12.79 23.19 -6.19
CA GLN A 122 12.45 23.60 -7.55
C GLN A 122 13.15 22.72 -8.60
N ALA A 123 12.57 22.66 -9.79
CA ALA A 123 13.03 21.92 -10.95
C ALA A 123 14.36 22.44 -11.51
N TYR A 124 14.72 23.70 -11.27
CA TYR A 124 16.04 24.21 -11.64
C TYR A 124 17.19 23.54 -10.86
N ASN A 125 16.90 22.87 -9.73
CA ASN A 125 17.87 22.05 -9.00
C ASN A 125 17.98 20.62 -9.54
N HIS A 126 17.24 20.29 -10.61
CA HIS A 126 17.34 19.01 -11.28
C HIS A 126 18.68 18.91 -12.04
N PRO A 127 19.40 17.77 -11.97
CA PRO A 127 20.73 17.63 -12.59
C PRO A 127 20.73 17.72 -14.12
N ALA A 128 19.57 17.60 -14.75
CA ALA A 128 19.37 17.75 -16.20
C ALA A 128 18.42 18.90 -16.54
N TYR A 129 18.41 19.97 -15.74
CA TYR A 129 17.61 21.15 -16.03
C TYR A 129 18.08 21.83 -17.33
N ALA A 130 17.14 22.15 -18.22
CA ALA A 130 17.45 22.61 -19.59
C ALA A 130 17.93 24.07 -19.68
N HIS A 131 17.74 24.86 -18.61
CA HIS A 131 17.96 26.31 -18.63
C HIS A 131 18.86 26.82 -17.49
N PRO A 132 20.10 26.30 -17.35
CA PRO A 132 21.00 26.71 -16.27
C PRO A 132 21.39 28.19 -16.38
N LEU A 133 21.53 28.87 -15.25
CA LEU A 133 22.11 30.21 -15.19
C LEU A 133 23.64 30.14 -15.21
N ARG A 134 24.27 31.10 -15.91
CA ARG A 134 25.72 31.33 -15.77
C ARG A 134 25.96 32.10 -14.48
N LEU A 135 26.57 31.43 -13.51
CA LEU A 135 26.93 32.02 -12.23
C LEU A 135 28.28 32.77 -12.34
N PRO A 136 28.50 33.85 -11.59
CA PRO A 136 29.78 34.57 -11.57
C PRO A 136 30.95 33.66 -11.17
N ALA A 137 32.17 33.95 -11.64
CA ALA A 137 33.36 33.11 -11.43
C ALA A 137 33.77 32.87 -9.96
N GLY A 138 33.22 33.63 -9.00
CA GLY A 138 33.41 33.41 -7.56
C GLY A 138 32.33 32.57 -6.87
N PHE A 139 31.29 32.14 -7.62
CA PHE A 139 30.25 31.27 -7.12
C PHE A 139 30.68 29.82 -7.34
N ASP A 140 31.16 29.15 -6.29
CA ASP A 140 31.48 27.72 -6.35
C ASP A 140 30.20 26.90 -6.13
N PRO A 141 29.69 26.18 -7.16
CA PRO A 141 28.54 25.28 -7.00
C PRO A 141 28.93 23.95 -6.31
N SER A 142 30.22 23.68 -6.12
CA SER A 142 30.74 22.44 -5.55
C SER A 142 31.30 22.61 -4.13
N ALA A 143 30.81 21.79 -3.20
CA ALA A 143 31.28 21.68 -1.82
C ALA A 143 31.07 22.91 -0.93
N GLY A 144 29.81 23.15 -0.56
CA GLY A 144 29.51 23.98 0.61
C GLY A 144 29.94 23.30 1.93
N PRO A 145 29.83 24.01 3.07
CA PRO A 145 30.21 23.49 4.39
C PRO A 145 29.44 22.22 4.82
N PHE A 146 28.36 21.87 4.12
CA PHE A 146 27.56 20.66 4.33
C PHE A 146 28.30 19.38 3.95
N ASP A 147 29.02 19.37 2.83
CA ASP A 147 29.76 18.19 2.37
C ASP A 147 30.95 17.93 3.30
N ALA A 148 31.69 18.98 3.67
CA ALA A 148 32.76 18.90 4.67
C ALA A 148 32.27 18.38 6.04
N TYR A 149 31.09 18.83 6.49
CA TYR A 149 30.48 18.31 7.71
C TYR A 149 30.14 16.83 7.58
N LEU A 150 29.54 16.42 6.44
CA LEU A 150 29.18 15.02 6.18
C LEU A 150 30.40 14.11 6.07
N GLU A 151 31.47 14.55 5.41
CA GLU A 151 32.74 13.81 5.32
C GLU A 151 33.32 13.54 6.71
N THR A 152 33.35 14.56 7.57
CA THR A 152 33.82 14.44 8.96
C THR A 152 32.96 13.46 9.79
N HIS A 153 31.69 13.31 9.44
CA HIS A 153 30.73 12.46 10.16
C HIS A 153 30.36 11.16 9.44
N ALA A 154 31.01 10.85 8.31
CA ALA A 154 30.67 9.72 7.46
C ALA A 154 30.57 8.37 8.22
N PRO A 155 31.46 8.04 9.18
CA PRO A 155 31.38 6.78 9.94
C PRO A 155 30.11 6.63 10.81
N ARG A 156 29.40 7.74 11.08
CA ARG A 156 28.16 7.74 11.88
C ARG A 156 26.89 7.70 11.02
N THR A 157 27.02 7.88 9.71
CA THR A 157 25.87 7.85 8.79
C THR A 157 25.30 6.44 8.67
N ARG A 158 23.99 6.35 8.45
CA ARG A 158 23.24 5.10 8.30
C ARG A 158 22.60 5.05 6.91
N PRO A 159 22.38 3.85 6.34
CA PRO A 159 21.66 3.72 5.08
C PRO A 159 20.25 4.33 5.17
N GLN A 160 19.89 5.13 4.16
CA GLN A 160 18.57 5.73 4.01
C GLN A 160 18.29 6.04 2.53
N LYS A 161 17.02 6.21 2.16
CA LYS A 161 16.56 6.57 0.82
C LYS A 161 16.10 8.03 0.77
N SER A 162 16.55 8.77 -0.23
CA SER A 162 16.12 10.15 -0.49
C SER A 162 15.35 10.29 -1.80
N PHE A 163 14.39 11.22 -1.84
CA PHE A 163 13.70 11.62 -3.07
C PHE A 163 13.29 13.11 -3.02
N PHE A 164 12.88 13.67 -4.17
CA PHE A 164 12.67 15.09 -4.38
C PHE A 164 11.27 15.36 -4.95
N PHE A 165 10.54 16.22 -4.27
CA PHE A 165 9.32 16.85 -4.74
C PHE A 165 9.67 18.13 -5.49
N LEU A 166 9.66 18.06 -6.82
CA LEU A 166 9.79 19.24 -7.67
C LEU A 166 8.46 19.99 -7.64
N ALA A 167 8.41 21.08 -6.88
CA ALA A 167 7.23 21.94 -6.70
C ALA A 167 7.00 22.88 -7.90
N ASP A 168 7.15 22.33 -9.09
CA ASP A 168 7.06 22.99 -10.39
C ASP A 168 6.31 22.09 -11.39
N VAL A 169 6.17 22.58 -12.62
CA VAL A 169 5.65 21.81 -13.75
C VAL A 169 6.62 21.83 -14.93
N PRO A 170 6.72 20.73 -15.71
CA PRO A 170 7.60 20.66 -16.88
C PRO A 170 7.34 21.74 -17.93
N GLN A 171 6.11 22.27 -18.00
CA GLN A 171 5.74 23.33 -18.94
C GLN A 171 6.48 24.65 -18.65
N LEU A 172 6.76 24.95 -17.38
CA LEU A 172 7.51 26.16 -16.99
C LEU A 172 9.00 25.86 -16.89
N HIS A 173 9.35 24.72 -16.27
CA HIS A 173 10.71 24.29 -16.01
C HIS A 173 10.91 22.86 -16.53
N ASP A 174 11.34 22.73 -17.77
CA ASP A 174 11.61 21.45 -18.41
C ASP A 174 12.99 20.89 -18.03
N VAL A 175 13.10 19.57 -18.17
CA VAL A 175 14.33 18.81 -17.92
C VAL A 175 14.61 17.96 -19.15
N GLU A 176 15.87 17.91 -19.58
CA GLU A 176 16.27 17.21 -20.80
C GLU A 176 16.06 15.69 -20.70
N ARG A 177 16.22 15.15 -19.50
CA ARG A 177 16.05 13.73 -19.18
C ARG A 177 15.58 13.55 -17.74
N PRO A 178 14.74 12.55 -17.45
CA PRO A 178 14.35 12.25 -16.08
C PRO A 178 15.54 11.73 -15.26
N ALA A 179 15.59 12.05 -13.97
CA ALA A 179 16.54 11.48 -13.01
C ALA A 179 15.81 10.66 -11.93
N PRO A 180 16.36 9.51 -11.49
CA PRO A 180 15.76 8.72 -10.42
C PRO A 180 15.56 9.54 -9.14
N GLY A 181 14.37 9.41 -8.54
CA GLY A 181 14.02 10.09 -7.29
C GLY A 181 13.57 11.54 -7.44
N TYR A 182 13.50 12.11 -8.65
CA TYR A 182 12.98 13.46 -8.89
C TYR A 182 11.57 13.39 -9.49
N HIS A 183 10.61 14.06 -8.85
CA HIS A 183 9.21 13.96 -9.21
C HIS A 183 8.53 15.33 -9.28
N PHE A 184 8.03 15.69 -10.46
CA PHE A 184 7.14 16.85 -10.61
C PHE A 184 5.83 16.59 -9.87
N ILE A 185 5.56 17.42 -8.86
CA ILE A 185 4.31 17.38 -8.12
C ILE A 185 3.40 18.56 -8.47
N GLY A 186 3.91 19.59 -9.15
CA GLY A 186 3.20 20.85 -9.37
C GLY A 186 3.37 21.83 -8.21
N PRO A 187 2.86 23.07 -8.36
CA PRO A 187 3.11 24.13 -7.40
C PRO A 187 2.33 23.91 -6.10
N LEU A 188 3.04 24.00 -4.97
CA LEU A 188 2.46 23.90 -3.62
C LEU A 188 1.86 25.26 -3.19
N LEU A 189 0.74 25.63 -3.78
CA LEU A 189 0.03 26.89 -3.50
C LEU A 189 -0.93 26.74 -2.32
N ASP A 190 -1.03 27.80 -1.51
CA ASP A 190 -2.11 27.91 -0.52
C ASP A 190 -3.39 28.35 -1.23
N GLN A 191 -4.53 27.78 -0.81
CA GLN A 191 -5.87 28.17 -1.28
C GLN A 191 -6.68 28.66 -0.09
N PRO A 192 -6.40 29.88 0.43
CA PRO A 192 -7.15 30.42 1.54
C PRO A 192 -8.63 30.64 1.17
N ALA A 193 -9.51 30.56 2.16
CA ALA A 193 -10.93 30.85 1.96
C ALA A 193 -11.11 32.25 1.34
N ARG A 194 -11.99 32.35 0.34
CA ARG A 194 -12.27 33.62 -0.32
C ARG A 194 -12.91 34.58 0.69
N PRO A 195 -12.42 35.83 0.81
CA PRO A 195 -13.09 36.82 1.64
C PRO A 195 -14.50 37.06 1.08
N SER A 196 -15.51 37.05 1.94
CA SER A 196 -16.89 37.34 1.56
C SER A 196 -17.12 38.83 1.28
N HIS A 197 -16.25 39.70 1.82
CA HIS A 197 -16.27 41.14 1.69
C HIS A 197 -14.85 41.71 1.84
N VAL A 198 -14.52 42.79 1.13
CA VAL A 198 -13.20 43.43 1.18
C VAL A 198 -13.37 44.94 1.31
N ASP A 199 -13.35 45.45 2.55
CA ASP A 199 -13.64 46.85 2.88
C ASP A 199 -12.87 47.89 2.05
N VAL A 200 -11.61 47.60 1.70
CA VAL A 200 -10.77 48.57 0.95
C VAL A 200 -11.27 48.83 -0.47
N LEU A 201 -12.11 47.95 -1.00
CA LEU A 201 -12.69 48.05 -2.34
C LEU A 201 -14.07 48.73 -2.31
N ASP A 202 -14.60 49.07 -1.13
CA ASP A 202 -15.89 49.73 -1.00
C ASP A 202 -15.88 51.09 -1.72
N ASN A 203 -16.94 51.33 -2.49
CA ASN A 203 -17.12 52.53 -3.31
C ASN A 203 -15.95 52.81 -4.28
N TRP A 204 -15.17 51.79 -4.66
CA TRP A 204 -14.15 51.92 -5.69
C TRP A 204 -14.78 51.65 -7.07
N SER A 205 -14.53 52.54 -8.03
CA SER A 205 -15.03 52.34 -9.40
C SER A 205 -14.49 51.04 -9.99
N ASP A 206 -15.33 50.32 -10.72
CA ASP A 206 -14.96 49.14 -11.50
C ASP A 206 -14.62 49.45 -12.96
N GLU A 207 -14.55 50.73 -13.32
CA GLU A 207 -14.13 51.16 -14.65
C GLU A 207 -12.61 50.95 -14.86
N GLY A 208 -12.28 50.27 -15.97
CA GLY A 208 -10.91 50.05 -16.42
C GLY A 208 -10.22 48.78 -15.85
N PRO A 209 -9.11 48.36 -16.49
CA PRO A 209 -8.35 47.18 -16.08
C PRO A 209 -7.84 47.30 -14.65
N LEU A 210 -7.79 46.20 -13.91
CA LEU A 210 -7.16 46.15 -12.59
C LEU A 210 -5.73 45.60 -12.71
N VAL A 211 -4.75 46.38 -12.29
CA VAL A 211 -3.35 45.97 -12.16
C VAL A 211 -3.09 45.59 -10.71
N TYR A 212 -2.62 44.37 -10.48
CA TYR A 212 -2.21 43.93 -9.16
C TYR A 212 -0.71 44.10 -8.99
N LEU A 213 -0.28 44.96 -8.05
CA LEU A 213 1.11 45.10 -7.68
C LEU A 213 1.39 44.51 -6.30
N THR A 214 2.44 43.70 -6.18
CA THR A 214 2.91 43.19 -4.89
C THR A 214 4.37 43.53 -4.64
N CYS A 215 4.67 43.93 -3.42
CA CYS A 215 6.05 44.24 -3.00
C CYS A 215 6.81 42.99 -2.56
N GLY A 216 6.15 41.83 -2.46
CA GLY A 216 6.73 40.67 -1.79
C GLY A 216 6.92 40.89 -0.29
N SER A 217 7.32 39.83 0.43
CA SER A 217 7.46 39.83 1.90
C SER A 217 8.89 40.02 2.41
N SER A 218 9.86 40.06 1.51
CA SER A 218 11.31 40.18 1.78
C SER A 218 11.99 40.96 0.67
N GLY A 219 13.24 41.37 0.88
CA GLY A 219 14.04 42.09 -0.12
C GLY A 219 14.32 43.55 0.23
N ARG A 220 14.70 44.36 -0.77
CA ARG A 220 15.00 45.80 -0.60
C ARG A 220 13.74 46.63 -0.45
N ASP A 221 13.80 47.70 0.36
CA ASP A 221 12.66 48.60 0.54
C ASP A 221 12.11 49.09 -0.81
N PRO A 222 10.77 49.11 -0.99
CA PRO A 222 10.15 49.44 -2.28
C PRO A 222 10.08 50.97 -2.47
N ASP A 223 11.26 51.58 -2.61
CA ASP A 223 11.50 53.01 -2.79
C ASP A 223 10.76 53.63 -3.99
N TYR A 224 10.53 52.84 -5.04
CA TYR A 224 9.77 53.23 -6.24
C TYR A 224 8.27 53.49 -6.00
N LEU A 225 7.68 52.96 -4.91
CA LEU A 225 6.21 53.00 -4.74
C LEU A 225 5.66 54.42 -4.62
N ALA A 226 6.33 55.31 -3.89
CA ALA A 226 5.79 56.63 -3.58
C ALA A 226 5.59 57.48 -4.85
N GLU A 227 6.49 57.34 -5.82
CA GLU A 227 6.39 57.99 -7.12
C GLU A 227 5.42 57.24 -8.04
N LEU A 228 5.50 55.91 -8.08
CA LEU A 228 4.64 55.08 -8.90
C LEU A 228 3.16 55.26 -8.59
N VAL A 229 2.77 55.27 -7.30
CA VAL A 229 1.35 55.43 -6.94
C VAL A 229 0.79 56.76 -7.44
N GLU A 230 1.59 57.82 -7.53
CA GLU A 230 1.15 59.13 -7.99
C GLU A 230 1.12 59.21 -9.52
N ALA A 231 2.10 58.62 -10.19
CA ALA A 231 2.17 58.56 -11.65
C ALA A 231 1.02 57.78 -12.30
N VAL A 232 0.31 56.96 -11.52
CA VAL A 232 -0.87 56.19 -11.95
C VAL A 232 -2.15 57.04 -11.99
N ARG A 233 -2.17 58.24 -11.39
CA ARG A 233 -3.37 59.08 -11.25
C ARG A 233 -4.16 59.29 -12.55
N ASP A 234 -3.46 59.56 -13.64
CA ASP A 234 -4.06 59.89 -14.95
C ASP A 234 -4.05 58.70 -15.92
N ARG A 235 -3.80 57.48 -15.41
CA ARG A 235 -3.75 56.25 -16.23
C ARG A 235 -5.13 55.61 -16.37
N PRO A 236 -5.43 54.97 -17.52
CA PRO A 236 -6.73 54.37 -17.81
C PRO A 236 -6.93 53.00 -17.13
N TYR A 237 -6.32 52.77 -15.96
CA TYR A 237 -6.40 51.53 -15.20
C TYR A 237 -6.34 51.81 -13.69
N ARG A 238 -6.73 50.80 -12.92
CA ARG A 238 -6.74 50.79 -11.47
C ARG A 238 -5.53 50.04 -10.94
N LEU A 239 -4.93 50.51 -9.85
CA LEU A 239 -3.79 49.85 -9.21
C LEU A 239 -4.14 49.43 -7.78
N LEU A 240 -4.08 48.12 -7.51
CA LEU A 240 -4.18 47.57 -6.17
C LEU A 240 -2.80 47.08 -5.72
N VAL A 241 -2.29 47.64 -4.62
CA VAL A 241 -0.95 47.34 -4.08
C VAL A 241 -1.05 46.53 -2.79
N THR A 242 -0.37 45.38 -2.72
CA THR A 242 -0.09 44.67 -1.45
C THR A 242 1.34 44.93 -1.01
N THR A 243 1.52 45.51 0.18
CA THR A 243 2.85 45.96 0.65
C THR A 243 3.55 45.00 1.59
N ALA A 244 2.83 44.02 2.14
CA ALA A 244 3.32 43.16 3.23
C ALA A 244 3.88 43.96 4.43
N ASN A 245 3.31 45.14 4.72
CA ASN A 245 3.77 46.11 5.72
C ASN A 245 5.17 46.73 5.46
N ARG A 246 5.75 46.52 4.27
CA ARG A 246 7.08 47.08 3.92
C ARG A 246 7.01 48.53 3.45
N TRP A 247 5.80 49.00 3.17
CA TRP A 247 5.52 50.38 2.81
C TRP A 247 4.13 50.78 3.26
N THR A 248 3.97 52.05 3.63
CA THR A 248 2.69 52.65 4.02
C THR A 248 2.60 54.04 3.40
N PRO A 249 1.46 54.42 2.80
CA PRO A 249 1.25 55.78 2.31
C PRO A 249 1.46 56.81 3.43
N ARG A 250 2.00 57.98 3.09
CA ARG A 250 2.14 59.06 4.08
C ARG A 250 0.75 59.58 4.50
N PRO A 251 0.48 59.80 5.80
CA PRO A 251 -0.85 60.19 6.28
C PRO A 251 -1.37 61.52 5.72
N ASP A 252 -0.46 62.42 5.36
CA ASP A 252 -0.73 63.77 4.83
C ASP A 252 -0.99 63.80 3.32
N ARG A 253 -0.82 62.66 2.63
CA ARG A 253 -0.95 62.57 1.17
C ARG A 253 -2.11 61.66 0.77
N GLN A 254 -3.11 62.23 0.11
CA GLN A 254 -4.25 61.48 -0.39
C GLN A 254 -3.87 60.67 -1.63
N LEU A 255 -4.05 59.34 -1.57
CA LEU A 255 -3.84 58.45 -2.71
C LEU A 255 -4.76 58.84 -3.88
N PRO A 256 -4.32 58.64 -5.14
CA PRO A 256 -5.21 58.78 -6.29
C PRO A 256 -6.45 57.90 -6.19
N THR A 257 -7.56 58.34 -6.78
CA THR A 257 -8.87 57.67 -6.68
C THR A 257 -8.84 56.26 -7.28
N ASN A 258 -8.01 56.03 -8.31
CA ASN A 258 -7.77 54.76 -8.98
C ASN A 258 -6.67 53.90 -8.32
N VAL A 259 -6.18 54.27 -7.13
CA VAL A 259 -5.17 53.50 -6.39
C VAL A 259 -5.73 53.04 -5.05
N ARG A 260 -5.44 51.78 -4.69
CA ARG A 260 -5.67 51.23 -3.36
C ARG A 260 -4.42 50.54 -2.86
N VAL A 261 -4.10 50.72 -1.59
CA VAL A 261 -2.92 50.14 -0.94
C VAL A 261 -3.38 49.41 0.31
N VAL A 262 -3.00 48.15 0.43
CA VAL A 262 -3.31 47.33 1.60
C VAL A 262 -2.06 46.61 2.12
N PRO A 263 -1.99 46.34 3.43
CA PRO A 263 -0.91 45.54 3.97
C PRO A 263 -0.93 44.11 3.43
N PHE A 264 -2.11 43.51 3.29
CA PHE A 264 -2.27 42.15 2.78
C PHE A 264 -3.68 41.91 2.24
N LEU A 265 -3.76 41.19 1.12
CA LEU A 265 -4.97 40.58 0.57
C LEU A 265 -4.56 39.33 -0.22
N SER A 266 -5.46 38.36 -0.40
CA SER A 266 -5.14 37.12 -1.13
C SER A 266 -4.81 37.41 -2.59
N GLY A 267 -3.57 37.15 -3.00
CA GLY A 267 -3.11 37.39 -4.38
C GLY A 267 -3.91 36.63 -5.42
N GLU A 268 -4.25 35.36 -5.15
CA GLU A 268 -5.09 34.55 -6.05
C GLU A 268 -6.48 35.17 -6.26
N TRP A 269 -7.07 35.71 -5.19
CA TRP A 269 -8.37 36.40 -5.27
C TRP A 269 -8.29 37.67 -6.12
N ILE A 270 -7.22 38.47 -5.94
CA ILE A 270 -6.99 39.66 -6.75
C ILE A 270 -6.82 39.28 -8.22
N LEU A 271 -6.05 38.24 -8.50
CA LEU A 271 -5.72 37.81 -9.87
C LEU A 271 -6.91 37.25 -10.65
N GLN A 272 -7.99 36.83 -9.99
CA GLN A 272 -9.25 36.51 -10.66
C GLN A 272 -9.89 37.74 -11.33
N HIS A 273 -9.61 38.94 -10.82
CA HIS A 273 -10.19 40.21 -11.26
C HIS A 273 -9.17 41.12 -11.94
N ALA A 274 -7.86 40.84 -11.80
CA ALA A 274 -6.79 41.63 -12.39
C ALA A 274 -6.51 41.23 -13.85
N SER A 275 -5.98 42.17 -14.63
CA SER A 275 -5.43 41.91 -15.96
C SER A 275 -3.99 41.38 -15.90
N MET A 276 -3.21 41.73 -14.87
CA MET A 276 -1.81 41.28 -14.73
C MET A 276 -1.31 41.33 -13.29
N LEU A 277 -0.20 40.64 -13.04
CA LEU A 277 0.62 40.75 -11.83
C LEU A 277 1.84 41.64 -12.09
N VAL A 278 2.17 42.54 -11.17
CA VAL A 278 3.35 43.42 -11.21
C VAL A 278 4.14 43.32 -9.91
N GLY A 279 5.47 43.28 -9.96
CA GLY A 279 6.28 43.48 -8.75
C GLY A 279 7.54 42.63 -8.65
N ILE A 280 8.12 42.64 -7.45
CA ILE A 280 9.19 41.71 -7.06
C ILE A 280 8.50 40.43 -6.58
N VAL A 281 8.35 39.47 -7.50
CA VAL A 281 7.45 38.32 -7.33
C VAL A 281 8.22 37.01 -7.10
N GLY A 282 7.90 36.32 -6.01
CA GLY A 282 8.36 34.95 -5.78
C GLY A 282 7.53 33.92 -6.55
N VAL A 283 8.03 32.68 -6.60
CA VAL A 283 7.42 31.57 -7.34
C VAL A 283 5.93 31.35 -7.04
N GLY A 284 5.50 31.52 -5.78
CA GLY A 284 4.09 31.38 -5.40
C GLY A 284 3.18 32.37 -6.13
N ALA A 285 3.59 33.63 -6.23
CA ALA A 285 2.82 34.67 -6.91
C ALA A 285 2.83 34.48 -8.44
N ILE A 286 3.97 34.03 -8.99
CA ILE A 286 4.09 33.66 -10.41
C ILE A 286 3.09 32.55 -10.75
N TYR A 287 3.07 31.44 -9.99
CA TYR A 287 2.13 30.36 -10.23
C TYR A 287 0.68 30.75 -9.97
N GLN A 288 0.40 31.63 -9.01
CA GLN A 288 -0.95 32.20 -8.85
C GLN A 288 -1.40 32.95 -10.10
N ALA A 289 -0.54 33.82 -10.68
CA ALA A 289 -0.88 34.55 -11.90
C ALA A 289 -1.07 33.62 -13.10
N LEU A 290 -0.15 32.67 -13.31
CA LEU A 290 -0.24 31.71 -14.41
C LEU A 290 -1.45 30.79 -14.27
N SER A 291 -1.85 30.41 -13.04
CA SER A 291 -3.06 29.61 -12.81
C SER A 291 -4.35 30.33 -13.20
N GLN A 292 -4.33 31.66 -13.20
CA GLN A 292 -5.44 32.52 -13.63
C GLN A 292 -5.28 33.00 -15.09
N GLY A 293 -4.27 32.50 -15.81
CA GLY A 293 -3.98 32.91 -17.18
C GLY A 293 -3.58 34.38 -17.32
N LYS A 294 -2.89 34.94 -16.31
CA LYS A 294 -2.52 36.35 -16.25
C LYS A 294 -1.03 36.58 -16.53
N PRO A 295 -0.67 37.56 -17.37
CA PRO A 295 0.71 37.94 -17.58
C PRO A 295 1.36 38.57 -16.35
N ILE A 296 2.70 38.53 -16.33
CA ILE A 296 3.52 38.98 -15.21
C ILE A 296 4.51 40.03 -15.67
N VAL A 297 4.58 41.16 -14.97
CA VAL A 297 5.68 42.13 -15.08
C VAL A 297 6.49 42.05 -13.78
N GLY A 298 7.75 41.66 -13.84
CA GLY A 298 8.52 41.52 -12.62
C GLY A 298 10.02 41.70 -12.78
N ALA A 299 10.68 41.98 -11.65
CA ALA A 299 12.13 42.01 -11.54
C ALA A 299 12.62 41.12 -10.40
N PRO A 300 13.79 40.47 -10.56
CA PRO A 300 14.35 39.58 -9.56
C PRO A 300 15.34 40.30 -8.63
N GLU A 301 15.25 40.05 -7.33
CA GLU A 301 16.26 40.45 -6.34
C GLU A 301 17.20 39.30 -5.93
N HIS A 302 16.85 38.06 -6.25
CA HIS A 302 17.66 36.88 -5.95
C HIS A 302 17.53 35.78 -7.02
N LEU A 303 18.43 34.80 -6.98
CA LEU A 303 18.57 33.75 -8.00
C LEU A 303 17.28 32.94 -8.26
N ASP A 304 16.54 32.58 -7.21
CA ASP A 304 15.26 31.87 -7.38
C ASP A 304 14.25 32.67 -8.23
N GLN A 305 14.11 33.98 -8.02
CA GLN A 305 13.25 34.83 -8.86
C GLN A 305 13.80 34.96 -10.29
N GLU A 306 15.12 35.04 -10.44
CA GLU A 306 15.78 35.11 -11.74
C GLU A 306 15.46 33.87 -12.61
N PHE A 307 15.52 32.66 -12.05
CA PHE A 307 15.15 31.43 -12.76
C PHE A 307 13.70 31.49 -13.28
N HIS A 308 12.74 31.86 -12.42
CA HIS A 308 11.33 31.86 -12.81
C HIS A 308 11.00 32.99 -13.79
N LEU A 309 11.49 34.21 -13.55
CA LEU A 309 11.22 35.35 -14.42
C LEU A 309 11.90 35.21 -15.79
N ASN A 310 13.06 34.55 -15.88
CA ASN A 310 13.65 34.21 -17.18
C ASN A 310 12.73 33.28 -17.96
N ARG A 311 12.12 32.27 -17.32
CA ARG A 311 11.13 31.41 -17.98
C ARG A 311 9.87 32.17 -18.39
N VAL A 312 9.37 33.08 -17.54
CA VAL A 312 8.25 33.97 -17.90
C VAL A 312 8.56 34.75 -19.17
N ARG A 313 9.75 35.36 -19.28
CA ARG A 313 10.20 36.07 -20.48
C ARG A 313 10.33 35.14 -21.69
N ASP A 314 11.08 34.05 -21.54
CA ASP A 314 11.44 33.14 -22.65
C ASP A 314 10.21 32.46 -23.27
N LEU A 315 9.17 32.25 -22.46
CA LEU A 315 7.89 31.68 -22.90
C LEU A 315 6.87 32.73 -23.35
N GLY A 316 7.21 34.02 -23.24
CA GLY A 316 6.31 35.13 -23.59
C GLY A 316 5.12 35.28 -22.64
N LEU A 317 5.23 34.81 -21.40
CA LEU A 317 4.19 34.88 -20.37
C LEU A 317 4.16 36.23 -19.64
N GLY A 318 5.03 37.16 -20.02
CA GLY A 318 5.18 38.44 -19.34
C GLY A 318 6.48 39.15 -19.69
N ILE A 319 6.79 40.19 -18.92
CA ILE A 319 7.96 41.03 -19.08
C ILE A 319 8.85 40.89 -17.84
N LYS A 320 10.10 40.46 -18.05
CA LYS A 320 11.15 40.54 -17.04
C LYS A 320 11.90 41.85 -17.21
N LEU A 321 11.90 42.67 -16.16
CA LEU A 321 12.81 43.80 -16.00
C LEU A 321 14.02 43.36 -15.18
N ASP A 322 15.17 43.98 -15.42
CA ASP A 322 16.30 43.84 -14.50
C ASP A 322 16.07 44.72 -13.26
N ARG A 323 16.58 44.29 -12.11
CA ARG A 323 16.30 45.00 -10.85
C ARG A 323 16.78 46.45 -10.83
N ALA A 324 17.89 46.73 -11.50
CA ALA A 324 18.43 48.07 -11.64
C ALA A 324 17.49 49.00 -12.43
N ASP A 325 16.72 48.42 -13.36
CA ASP A 325 15.78 49.13 -14.21
C ASP A 325 14.37 49.12 -13.63
N PHE A 326 14.12 48.51 -12.46
CA PHE A 326 12.80 48.42 -11.85
C PHE A 326 12.44 49.73 -11.12
N CYS A 327 12.05 50.74 -11.90
CA CYS A 327 11.67 52.09 -11.45
C CYS A 327 10.31 52.50 -12.02
N THR A 328 9.77 53.64 -11.58
CA THR A 328 8.43 54.12 -11.96
C THR A 328 8.19 54.09 -13.47
N ASP A 329 9.08 54.68 -14.26
CA ASP A 329 8.90 54.83 -15.71
C ASP A 329 8.86 53.48 -16.43
N SER A 330 9.78 52.57 -16.13
CA SER A 330 9.85 51.25 -16.77
C SER A 330 8.70 50.34 -16.35
N ILE A 331 8.25 50.44 -15.09
CA ILE A 331 7.07 49.72 -14.60
C ILE A 331 5.83 50.18 -15.38
N LEU A 332 5.63 51.48 -15.52
CA LEU A 332 4.49 52.03 -16.28
C LEU A 332 4.54 51.64 -17.75
N GLN A 333 5.72 51.72 -18.39
CA GLN A 333 5.90 51.30 -19.79
C GLN A 333 5.58 49.81 -19.98
N ALA A 334 6.00 48.95 -19.04
CA ALA A 334 5.70 47.53 -19.10
C ALA A 334 4.20 47.24 -18.89
N ILE A 335 3.55 47.93 -17.96
CA ILE A 335 2.09 47.83 -17.75
C ILE A 335 1.35 48.25 -19.03
N ASP A 336 1.68 49.41 -19.58
CA ASP A 336 1.05 49.94 -20.79
C ASP A 336 1.24 48.98 -21.97
N HIS A 337 2.43 48.39 -22.11
CA HIS A 337 2.73 47.42 -23.17
C HIS A 337 1.88 46.15 -23.05
N VAL A 338 1.75 45.60 -21.84
CA VAL A 338 0.93 44.40 -21.61
C VAL A 338 -0.54 44.69 -21.85
N LEU A 339 -1.05 45.86 -21.43
CA LEU A 339 -2.44 46.26 -21.69
C LEU A 339 -2.72 46.49 -23.17
N LEU A 340 -1.76 47.07 -23.91
CA LEU A 340 -1.88 47.28 -25.36
C LEU A 340 -1.93 45.97 -26.14
N HIS A 341 -1.26 44.92 -25.66
CA HIS A 341 -1.20 43.59 -26.28
C HIS A 341 -1.90 42.51 -25.43
N GLU A 342 -2.96 42.88 -24.71
CA GLU A 342 -3.61 42.01 -23.71
C GLU A 342 -4.05 40.66 -24.29
N SER A 343 -4.62 40.66 -25.51
CA SER A 343 -5.05 39.43 -26.19
C SER A 343 -3.90 38.47 -26.44
N GLU A 344 -2.75 38.96 -26.90
CA GLU A 344 -1.59 38.11 -27.20
C GLU A 344 -0.99 37.49 -25.93
N PHE A 345 -0.90 38.25 -24.84
CA PHE A 345 -0.43 37.72 -23.57
C PHE A 345 -1.42 36.70 -22.99
N HIS A 346 -2.72 36.96 -23.10
CA HIS A 346 -3.75 36.05 -22.60
C HIS A 346 -3.75 34.72 -23.39
N GLU A 347 -3.62 34.77 -24.71
CA GLU A 347 -3.50 33.58 -25.56
C GLU A 347 -2.29 32.70 -25.20
N ARG A 348 -1.17 33.31 -24.78
CA ARG A 348 0.02 32.58 -24.32
C ARG A 348 -0.13 32.03 -22.90
N CYS A 349 -0.82 32.74 -22.01
CA CYS A 349 -1.00 32.33 -20.62
C CYS A 349 -2.11 31.27 -20.44
N ALA A 350 -3.14 31.25 -21.30
CA ALA A 350 -4.26 30.33 -21.17
C ALA A 350 -3.88 28.82 -21.23
N PRO A 351 -2.96 28.36 -22.11
CA PRO A 351 -2.47 26.98 -22.09
C PRO A 351 -1.79 26.59 -20.77
N PHE A 352 -1.09 27.53 -20.12
CA PHE A 352 -0.45 27.29 -18.82
C PHE A 352 -1.48 27.12 -17.72
N ALA A 353 -2.51 27.96 -17.68
CA ALA A 353 -3.62 27.80 -16.73
C ALA A 353 -4.29 26.42 -16.88
N ALA A 354 -4.58 26.01 -18.12
CA ALA A 354 -5.14 24.69 -18.42
C ALA A 354 -4.20 23.54 -18.04
N GLY A 355 -2.89 23.69 -18.31
CA GLY A 355 -1.87 22.69 -18.00
C GLY A 355 -1.59 22.54 -16.50
N LEU A 356 -1.88 23.55 -15.69
CA LEU A 356 -1.76 23.52 -14.24
C LEU A 356 -2.95 22.84 -13.55
N ALA A 357 -4.15 22.88 -14.15
CA ALA A 357 -5.38 22.33 -13.56
C ALA A 357 -5.30 20.85 -13.10
N PRO A 358 -4.60 19.93 -13.79
CA PRO A 358 -4.46 18.54 -13.34
C PRO A 358 -3.54 18.35 -12.12
N TYR A 359 -2.71 19.34 -11.77
CA TYR A 359 -1.71 19.19 -10.70
C TYR A 359 -2.33 19.46 -9.32
N ALA A 360 -2.78 18.39 -8.66
CA ALA A 360 -3.11 18.41 -7.24
C ALA A 360 -1.85 18.15 -6.39
N ALA A 361 -0.97 19.15 -6.24
CA ALA A 361 0.40 18.93 -5.74
C ALA A 361 0.51 18.22 -4.39
N GLY A 362 -0.38 18.53 -3.44
CA GLY A 362 -0.44 17.82 -2.18
C GLY A 362 -0.78 16.33 -2.34
N VAL A 363 -1.71 15.99 -3.25
CA VAL A 363 -2.11 14.59 -3.52
C VAL A 363 -0.97 13.84 -4.22
N ALA A 364 -0.38 14.43 -5.26
CA ALA A 364 0.72 13.82 -6.00
C ALA A 364 1.92 13.51 -5.09
N ALA A 365 2.27 14.44 -4.19
CA ALA A 365 3.32 14.22 -3.20
C ALA A 365 3.00 13.07 -2.23
N VAL A 366 1.76 13.00 -1.75
CA VAL A 366 1.32 11.93 -0.84
C VAL A 366 1.31 10.57 -1.51
N ASP A 367 0.92 10.47 -2.78
CA ASP A 367 0.98 9.21 -3.54
C ASP A 367 2.42 8.68 -3.66
N LEU A 368 3.40 9.57 -3.83
CA LEU A 368 4.82 9.20 -3.79
C LEU A 368 5.26 8.72 -2.40
N VAL A 369 4.74 9.32 -1.33
CA VAL A 369 4.98 8.86 0.06
C VAL A 369 4.42 7.45 0.28
N ASP A 370 3.23 7.13 -0.27
CA ASP A 370 2.72 5.76 -0.17
C ASP A 370 3.56 4.76 -0.96
N GLN A 371 3.96 5.12 -2.18
CA GLN A 371 4.85 4.27 -2.98
C GLN A 371 6.14 3.98 -2.22
N HIS A 372 6.73 5.01 -1.60
CA HIS A 372 7.91 4.86 -0.76
C HIS A 372 7.68 3.83 0.37
N PHE A 373 6.57 3.94 1.12
CA PHE A 373 6.28 2.99 2.21
C PHE A 373 5.89 1.59 1.73
N LEU A 374 5.25 1.46 0.55
CA LEU A 374 4.96 0.17 -0.08
C LEU A 374 6.25 -0.55 -0.49
N HIS A 375 7.20 0.18 -1.08
CA HIS A 375 8.50 -0.37 -1.51
C HIS A 375 9.51 -0.56 -0.37
N ARG A 376 9.12 -0.30 0.87
CA ARG A 376 9.99 -0.53 2.04
C ARG A 376 10.14 -2.02 2.36
N ASP A 377 9.17 -2.85 1.97
CA ASP A 377 9.20 -4.31 2.18
C ASP A 377 9.25 -5.03 0.84
N ASP A 378 10.46 -5.25 0.30
CA ASP A 378 10.66 -5.92 -1.00
C ASP A 378 10.02 -7.32 -1.07
N LYS A 379 9.73 -7.93 0.09
CA LYS A 379 9.10 -9.24 0.24
C LYS A 379 7.63 -9.27 -0.19
N TYR A 380 6.92 -8.14 -0.12
CA TYR A 380 5.50 -8.07 -0.45
C TYR A 380 5.22 -6.94 -1.43
N ARG A 381 4.57 -7.26 -2.55
CA ARG A 381 4.34 -6.28 -3.61
C ARG A 381 2.91 -6.34 -4.07
N PHE A 382 2.34 -5.16 -4.33
CA PHE A 382 0.99 -5.11 -4.89
C PHE A 382 1.00 -5.68 -6.32
N ASN A 383 0.25 -6.75 -6.55
CA ASN A 383 0.01 -7.30 -7.87
C ASN A 383 -1.45 -7.06 -8.29
N ALA A 384 -1.64 -6.26 -9.34
CA ALA A 384 -2.96 -5.91 -9.83
C ALA A 384 -3.82 -7.14 -10.21
N ALA A 385 -3.21 -8.26 -10.60
CA ALA A 385 -3.94 -9.50 -10.92
C ALA A 385 -4.60 -10.17 -9.71
N PHE A 386 -4.24 -9.74 -8.49
CA PHE A 386 -4.78 -10.20 -7.21
C PHE A 386 -5.43 -9.06 -6.42
N GLY A 387 -5.67 -7.92 -7.07
CA GLY A 387 -6.32 -6.76 -6.49
C GLY A 387 -7.75 -7.05 -6.06
N ILE A 388 -8.09 -6.65 -4.84
CA ILE A 388 -9.44 -6.75 -4.24
C ILE A 388 -9.78 -5.42 -3.57
N SER A 389 -11.03 -4.94 -3.67
CA SER A 389 -11.43 -3.70 -3.00
C SER A 389 -11.30 -3.83 -1.49
N GLY A 390 -11.09 -2.71 -0.80
CA GLY A 390 -10.98 -2.69 0.67
C GLY A 390 -12.20 -3.29 1.36
N GLU A 391 -13.40 -3.01 0.86
CA GLU A 391 -14.64 -3.60 1.38
C GLU A 391 -14.69 -5.12 1.21
N GLU A 392 -14.39 -5.62 0.00
CA GLU A 392 -14.38 -7.08 -0.25
C GLU A 392 -13.26 -7.78 0.52
N PHE A 393 -12.12 -7.11 0.76
CA PHE A 393 -11.05 -7.68 1.56
C PHE A 393 -11.43 -7.77 3.04
N VAL A 394 -12.15 -6.78 3.59
CA VAL A 394 -12.70 -6.86 4.95
C VAL A 394 -13.66 -8.03 5.06
N ARG A 395 -14.62 -8.17 4.13
CA ARG A 395 -15.57 -9.31 4.12
C ARG A 395 -14.84 -10.65 4.00
N TYR A 396 -13.82 -10.73 3.14
CA TYR A 396 -12.98 -11.92 3.00
C TYR A 396 -12.30 -12.31 4.30
N LEU A 397 -11.66 -11.36 4.98
CA LEU A 397 -10.97 -11.61 6.24
C LEU A 397 -11.97 -11.95 7.35
N GLU A 398 -13.10 -11.23 7.44
CA GLU A 398 -14.15 -11.50 8.42
C GLU A 398 -14.70 -12.93 8.29
N ALA A 399 -14.92 -13.40 7.05
CA ALA A 399 -15.35 -14.78 6.80
C ALA A 399 -14.28 -15.83 7.14
N THR A 400 -12.99 -15.51 6.98
CA THR A 400 -11.88 -16.48 7.08
C THR A 400 -11.12 -16.42 8.40
N THR A 401 -11.57 -15.60 9.35
CA THR A 401 -10.91 -15.41 10.66
C THR A 401 -11.85 -15.73 11.82
N PRO A 402 -11.31 -15.90 13.05
CA PRO A 402 -12.11 -16.15 14.22
C PRO A 402 -13.07 -14.99 14.54
N THR A 403 -14.18 -15.30 15.23
CA THR A 403 -15.25 -14.34 15.58
C THR A 403 -14.78 -13.15 16.43
N GLN A 404 -13.61 -13.24 17.07
CA GLN A 404 -12.99 -12.13 17.80
C GLN A 404 -12.50 -10.99 16.88
N LEU A 405 -12.33 -11.24 15.57
CA LEU A 405 -11.93 -10.26 14.57
C LEU A 405 -13.13 -9.82 13.71
N SER A 406 -14.01 -8.98 14.28
CA SER A 406 -15.13 -8.43 13.52
C SER A 406 -14.67 -7.55 12.35
N GLY A 407 -15.54 -7.34 11.34
CA GLY A 407 -15.24 -6.49 10.18
C GLY A 407 -14.79 -5.08 10.56
N ALA A 408 -15.34 -4.50 11.63
CA ALA A 408 -14.92 -3.20 12.15
C ALA A 408 -13.50 -3.21 12.74
N VAL A 409 -13.12 -4.29 13.44
CA VAL A 409 -11.76 -4.48 13.97
C VAL A 409 -10.78 -4.67 12.81
N ILE A 410 -11.14 -5.51 11.83
CA ILE A 410 -10.35 -5.77 10.63
C ILE A 410 -10.13 -4.47 9.85
N GLN A 411 -11.17 -3.67 9.61
CA GLN A 411 -11.06 -2.41 8.88
C GLN A 411 -10.07 -1.45 9.56
N LYS A 412 -10.20 -1.26 10.88
CA LYS A 412 -9.26 -0.43 11.66
C LYS A 412 -7.82 -0.98 11.60
N MET A 413 -7.67 -2.30 11.67
CA MET A 413 -6.39 -2.98 11.55
C MET A 413 -5.75 -2.76 10.18
N LEU A 414 -6.49 -2.91 9.08
CA LEU A 414 -6.03 -2.67 7.72
C LEU A 414 -5.56 -1.22 7.55
N LEU A 415 -6.40 -0.24 7.94
CA LEU A 415 -6.09 1.19 7.85
C LEU A 415 -4.82 1.56 8.64
N ARG A 416 -4.66 1.00 9.84
CA ARG A 416 -3.45 1.19 10.66
C ARG A 416 -2.20 0.62 9.97
N ASN A 417 -2.36 -0.47 9.23
CA ASN A 417 -1.26 -1.21 8.63
C ASN A 417 -0.86 -0.73 7.23
N LEU A 418 -1.66 0.11 6.57
CA LEU A 418 -1.27 0.81 5.34
C LEU A 418 0.12 1.46 5.49
N ARG A 419 0.31 2.16 6.61
CA ARG A 419 1.56 2.88 6.93
C ARG A 419 2.72 1.98 7.36
N ARG A 420 2.51 0.67 7.48
CA ARG A 420 3.53 -0.30 7.89
C ARG A 420 4.03 -1.14 6.72
N GLY A 421 3.59 -0.83 5.50
CA GLY A 421 3.96 -1.57 4.29
C GLY A 421 2.97 -2.68 3.93
N LEU A 422 1.73 -2.65 4.44
CA LEU A 422 0.67 -3.54 3.98
C LEU A 422 0.45 -3.30 2.46
N PRO A 423 0.55 -4.32 1.59
CA PRO A 423 0.40 -4.16 0.14
C PRO A 423 -0.96 -3.59 -0.29
N HIS A 424 -0.98 -2.34 -0.74
CA HIS A 424 -2.20 -1.66 -1.16
C HIS A 424 -1.92 -0.67 -2.29
N ARG A 425 -3.00 -0.20 -2.92
CA ARG A 425 -2.98 0.91 -3.87
C ARG A 425 -4.25 1.73 -3.72
N TRP A 426 -4.14 3.03 -3.95
CA TRP A 426 -5.31 3.92 -4.05
C TRP A 426 -5.75 4.04 -5.50
N VAL A 427 -7.07 3.97 -5.71
CA VAL A 427 -7.71 4.17 -7.01
C VAL A 427 -8.83 5.18 -6.80
N GLY A 428 -8.54 6.45 -7.10
CA GLY A 428 -9.34 7.57 -6.59
C GLY A 428 -9.37 7.55 -5.06
N ASP A 429 -10.55 7.66 -4.47
CA ASP A 429 -10.74 7.60 -3.01
C ASP A 429 -10.88 6.17 -2.46
N SER A 430 -10.74 5.15 -3.31
CA SER A 430 -10.93 3.75 -2.93
C SER A 430 -9.62 3.00 -2.71
N LEU A 431 -9.54 2.27 -1.59
CA LEU A 431 -8.45 1.35 -1.30
C LEU A 431 -8.62 0.02 -2.02
N VAL A 432 -7.53 -0.47 -2.61
CA VAL A 432 -7.41 -1.80 -3.20
C VAL A 432 -6.22 -2.51 -2.56
N PHE A 433 -6.41 -3.75 -2.12
CA PHE A 433 -5.37 -4.59 -1.51
C PHE A 433 -4.95 -5.70 -2.47
N ASP A 434 -3.71 -6.16 -2.35
CA ASP A 434 -3.35 -7.45 -2.92
C ASP A 434 -3.87 -8.56 -2.00
N ARG A 435 -4.80 -9.40 -2.46
CA ARG A 435 -5.44 -10.42 -1.61
C ARG A 435 -4.43 -11.41 -0.99
N VAL A 436 -3.39 -11.78 -1.74
CA VAL A 436 -2.43 -12.84 -1.35
C VAL A 436 -1.36 -12.25 -0.44
N ASP A 437 -0.68 -11.21 -0.91
CA ASP A 437 0.44 -10.62 -0.17
C ASP A 437 -0.03 -9.79 1.01
N SER A 438 -1.21 -9.17 0.98
CA SER A 438 -1.76 -8.50 2.18
C SER A 438 -2.11 -9.49 3.27
N TRP A 439 -2.67 -10.65 2.93
CA TRP A 439 -2.94 -11.70 3.92
C TRP A 439 -1.65 -12.24 4.51
N ASN A 440 -0.64 -12.54 3.67
CA ASN A 440 0.66 -13.01 4.14
C ASN A 440 1.34 -11.96 5.02
N TRP A 441 1.26 -10.67 4.64
CA TRP A 441 1.80 -9.57 5.41
C TRP A 441 1.14 -9.48 6.78
N LEU A 442 -0.20 -9.57 6.85
CA LEU A 442 -0.93 -9.57 8.12
C LEU A 442 -0.51 -10.74 9.00
N TYR A 443 -0.44 -11.95 8.45
CA TYR A 443 -0.03 -13.15 9.19
C TYR A 443 1.39 -13.04 9.75
N GLU A 444 2.31 -12.40 9.02
CA GLU A 444 3.71 -12.25 9.40
C GLU A 444 4.02 -11.00 10.24
N ASN A 445 3.19 -9.96 10.20
CA ASN A 445 3.49 -8.66 10.82
C ASN A 445 2.43 -8.15 11.80
N GLU A 446 1.22 -8.71 11.83
CA GLU A 446 0.11 -8.19 12.63
C GLU A 446 -0.27 -9.12 13.80
N PRO A 447 0.15 -8.78 15.03
CA PRO A 447 -0.17 -9.56 16.22
C PRO A 447 -1.65 -9.79 16.48
N ILE A 448 -2.49 -8.78 16.25
CA ILE A 448 -3.93 -8.93 16.49
C ILE A 448 -4.51 -10.02 15.59
N PHE A 449 -4.02 -10.09 14.34
CA PHE A 449 -4.46 -11.06 13.36
C PHE A 449 -3.96 -12.47 13.70
N PHE A 450 -2.65 -12.62 13.89
CA PHE A 450 -2.01 -13.92 14.13
C PHE A 450 -2.39 -14.52 15.49
N GLU A 451 -2.37 -13.74 16.56
CA GLU A 451 -2.65 -14.27 17.90
C GLU A 451 -4.11 -14.70 18.06
N ALA A 452 -5.05 -13.99 17.41
CA ALA A 452 -6.46 -14.38 17.40
C ALA A 452 -6.66 -15.72 16.68
N ASP A 453 -6.10 -15.87 15.48
CA ASP A 453 -6.10 -17.13 14.72
C ASP A 453 -5.52 -18.28 15.54
N TYR A 454 -4.31 -18.09 16.07
CA TYR A 454 -3.62 -19.12 16.84
C TYR A 454 -4.44 -19.58 18.06
N ARG A 455 -4.96 -18.65 18.86
CA ARG A 455 -5.74 -18.97 20.07
C ARG A 455 -7.03 -19.71 19.73
N ALA A 456 -7.73 -19.31 18.67
CA ALA A 456 -8.94 -19.98 18.24
C ALA A 456 -8.66 -21.41 17.75
N LEU A 457 -7.58 -21.59 17.00
CA LEU A 457 -7.16 -22.92 16.54
C LEU A 457 -6.65 -23.80 17.70
N GLU A 458 -5.98 -23.22 18.70
CA GLU A 458 -5.53 -23.94 19.90
C GLU A 458 -6.72 -24.36 20.77
N LEU A 459 -7.71 -23.49 20.95
CA LEU A 459 -8.96 -23.81 21.64
C LEU A 459 -9.66 -25.01 20.99
N LYS A 460 -9.78 -24.99 19.65
CA LYS A 460 -10.27 -26.13 18.88
C LYS A 460 -9.46 -27.40 19.14
N ARG A 461 -8.13 -27.33 19.09
CA ARG A 461 -7.27 -28.50 19.32
C ARG A 461 -7.47 -29.09 20.71
N HIS A 462 -7.62 -28.27 21.76
CA HIS A 462 -7.84 -28.78 23.12
C HIS A 462 -9.13 -29.58 23.28
N ALA A 463 -10.16 -29.32 22.46
CA ALA A 463 -11.39 -30.09 22.46
C ALA A 463 -11.19 -31.52 21.93
N PHE A 464 -10.21 -31.73 21.05
CA PHE A 464 -9.98 -33.01 20.37
C PHE A 464 -8.71 -33.74 20.83
N HIS A 465 -7.74 -33.02 21.39
CA HIS A 465 -6.43 -33.54 21.80
C HIS A 465 -6.12 -33.24 23.26
N ARG A 466 -5.19 -34.02 23.82
CA ARG A 466 -4.48 -33.72 25.06
C ARG A 466 -2.99 -33.96 24.86
N MET A 467 -2.18 -33.24 25.62
CA MET A 467 -0.74 -33.49 25.70
C MET A 467 -0.49 -34.52 26.81
N ASP A 468 0.16 -35.63 26.49
CA ASP A 468 0.55 -36.68 27.43
C ASP A 468 2.05 -36.97 27.27
N ARG A 469 2.86 -36.64 28.29
CA ARG A 469 4.33 -36.78 28.27
C ARG A 469 4.97 -36.27 26.96
N GLU A 470 4.63 -35.04 26.58
CA GLU A 470 5.11 -34.38 25.34
C GLU A 470 4.64 -35.03 24.02
N LYS A 471 3.69 -35.97 24.08
CA LYS A 471 3.04 -36.54 22.90
C LYS A 471 1.60 -36.06 22.77
N VAL A 472 1.20 -35.74 21.54
CA VAL A 472 -0.18 -35.39 21.22
C VAL A 472 -1.00 -36.68 21.13
N VAL A 473 -2.04 -36.79 21.95
CA VAL A 473 -2.94 -37.95 21.97
C VAL A 473 -4.37 -37.48 21.72
N SER A 474 -5.06 -38.18 20.82
CA SER A 474 -6.49 -37.92 20.56
C SER A 474 -7.33 -38.29 21.77
N ARG A 475 -8.29 -37.44 22.15
CA ARG A 475 -9.22 -37.70 23.25
C ARG A 475 -10.19 -38.83 22.92
N ASN A 476 -10.61 -38.89 21.66
CA ASN A 476 -11.54 -39.88 21.13
C ASN A 476 -10.92 -40.60 19.93
N ARG A 477 -11.25 -41.88 19.76
CA ARG A 477 -10.84 -42.66 18.58
C ARG A 477 -11.73 -42.35 17.37
N TRP A 478 -13.02 -42.14 17.60
CA TRP A 478 -14.03 -41.79 16.61
C TRP A 478 -14.83 -40.60 17.09
N GLN A 479 -15.17 -39.69 16.18
CA GLN A 479 -16.12 -38.61 16.43
C GLN A 479 -17.21 -38.64 15.35
N ARG A 480 -18.46 -38.56 15.80
CA ARG A 480 -19.62 -38.41 14.90
C ARG A 480 -19.92 -36.92 14.73
N TYR A 481 -20.19 -36.53 13.50
CA TYR A 481 -20.49 -35.15 13.13
C TYR A 481 -21.82 -35.05 12.40
N ARG A 482 -22.51 -33.93 12.66
CA ARG A 482 -23.51 -33.38 11.74
C ARG A 482 -22.89 -32.22 10.98
N LEU A 483 -22.92 -32.31 9.66
CA LEU A 483 -22.38 -31.32 8.74
C LEU A 483 -23.52 -30.52 8.11
N ARG A 484 -23.31 -29.22 7.96
CA ARG A 484 -24.15 -28.34 7.15
C ARG A 484 -23.25 -27.53 6.24
N TYR A 485 -23.18 -27.92 4.97
CA TYR A 485 -22.43 -27.21 3.95
C TYR A 485 -23.37 -26.33 3.13
N ARG A 486 -23.03 -25.05 2.97
CA ARG A 486 -23.78 -24.06 2.18
C ARG A 486 -22.81 -23.23 1.35
N LEU A 487 -23.16 -23.07 0.08
CA LEU A 487 -22.59 -22.12 -0.86
C LEU A 487 -23.71 -21.14 -1.22
N THR A 488 -23.53 -19.86 -0.93
CA THR A 488 -24.53 -18.82 -1.18
C THR A 488 -23.95 -17.82 -2.17
N LEU A 489 -24.55 -17.72 -3.35
CA LEU A 489 -24.16 -16.80 -4.42
C LEU A 489 -24.73 -15.40 -4.15
N ASP A 490 -23.90 -14.37 -4.29
CA ASP A 490 -24.32 -12.99 -4.22
C ASP A 490 -25.19 -12.65 -5.45
N PRO A 491 -26.32 -11.95 -5.27
CA PRO A 491 -27.15 -11.51 -6.40
C PRO A 491 -26.47 -10.39 -7.20
N LEU A 492 -25.46 -9.72 -6.63
CA LEU A 492 -24.73 -8.62 -7.25
C LEU A 492 -23.29 -9.02 -7.56
N GLY A 493 -22.90 -8.81 -8.81
CA GLY A 493 -21.53 -8.89 -9.28
C GLY A 493 -20.74 -7.59 -9.10
N PRO A 494 -19.54 -7.50 -9.67
CA PRO A 494 -18.69 -6.32 -9.61
C PRO A 494 -19.42 -5.04 -10.09
N GLY A 495 -19.28 -3.95 -9.33
CA GLY A 495 -19.91 -2.66 -9.64
C GLY A 495 -21.42 -2.62 -9.38
N GLY A 496 -21.97 -3.55 -8.58
CA GLY A 496 -23.40 -3.56 -8.21
C GLY A 496 -24.33 -4.00 -9.33
N LYS A 497 -23.81 -4.60 -10.40
CA LYS A 497 -24.61 -5.16 -11.49
C LYS A 497 -25.16 -6.53 -11.08
N PRO A 498 -26.34 -6.95 -11.59
CA PRO A 498 -26.82 -8.32 -11.36
C PRO A 498 -25.79 -9.36 -11.77
N ALA A 499 -25.52 -10.34 -10.90
CA ALA A 499 -24.58 -11.43 -11.17
C ALA A 499 -25.13 -12.41 -12.22
N PHE A 500 -26.46 -12.49 -12.35
CA PHE A 500 -27.15 -13.44 -13.21
C PHE A 500 -28.39 -12.83 -13.87
N LYS A 501 -28.93 -13.54 -14.87
CA LYS A 501 -30.23 -13.24 -15.49
C LYS A 501 -31.29 -14.23 -15.02
N ALA A 502 -32.55 -13.80 -14.96
CA ALA A 502 -33.68 -14.71 -14.75
C ALA A 502 -33.71 -15.80 -15.85
N GLY A 503 -33.97 -17.04 -15.46
CA GLY A 503 -33.96 -18.21 -16.34
C GLY A 503 -32.55 -18.73 -16.70
N GLN A 504 -31.48 -18.05 -16.29
CA GLN A 504 -30.12 -18.53 -16.52
C GLN A 504 -29.87 -19.81 -15.70
N ARG A 505 -29.11 -20.75 -16.26
CA ARG A 505 -28.83 -22.05 -15.62
C ARG A 505 -27.40 -22.13 -15.10
N LEU A 506 -27.26 -22.75 -13.96
CA LEU A 506 -25.99 -22.94 -13.26
C LEU A 506 -25.78 -24.44 -13.02
N LYS A 507 -24.67 -24.98 -13.53
CA LYS A 507 -24.27 -26.36 -13.32
C LYS A 507 -23.34 -26.45 -12.13
N VAL A 508 -23.70 -27.34 -11.22
CA VAL A 508 -23.17 -27.42 -9.86
C VAL A 508 -22.36 -28.69 -9.68
N PHE A 509 -21.19 -28.53 -9.07
CA PHE A 509 -20.36 -29.63 -8.59
C PHE A 509 -20.00 -29.37 -7.13
N LEU A 510 -20.78 -29.97 -6.21
CA LEU A 510 -20.52 -29.83 -4.77
C LEU A 510 -19.87 -31.10 -4.22
N PRO A 511 -18.68 -31.02 -3.59
CA PRO A 511 -18.06 -32.18 -2.96
C PRO A 511 -18.87 -32.60 -1.73
N ILE A 512 -19.09 -33.92 -1.61
CA ILE A 512 -19.67 -34.54 -0.41
C ILE A 512 -18.60 -35.37 0.31
N PRO A 513 -18.78 -35.67 1.61
CA PRO A 513 -17.91 -36.60 2.30
C PRO A 513 -17.97 -37.98 1.62
N VAL A 514 -16.90 -38.77 1.71
CA VAL A 514 -16.86 -40.13 1.14
C VAL A 514 -16.42 -41.16 2.18
N ASP A 515 -16.99 -42.36 2.12
CA ASP A 515 -16.53 -43.45 2.97
C ASP A 515 -15.10 -43.86 2.58
N ARG A 516 -14.26 -44.07 3.60
CA ARG A 516 -12.90 -44.58 3.44
C ARG A 516 -12.58 -45.54 4.57
N PRO A 517 -12.35 -46.84 4.26
CA PRO A 517 -12.00 -47.84 5.26
C PRO A 517 -10.88 -47.35 6.18
N GLY A 518 -11.11 -47.44 7.49
CA GLY A 518 -10.13 -47.05 8.51
C GLY A 518 -10.09 -45.57 8.87
N HIS A 519 -10.70 -44.64 8.11
CA HIS A 519 -10.69 -43.20 8.42
C HIS A 519 -12.11 -42.63 8.55
N GLN A 520 -12.98 -42.81 7.55
CA GLN A 520 -14.29 -42.17 7.49
C GLN A 520 -15.36 -43.20 7.15
N ARG A 521 -16.47 -43.23 7.90
CA ARG A 521 -17.55 -44.20 7.67
C ARG A 521 -18.95 -43.66 7.97
N GLY A 522 -19.95 -44.29 7.37
CA GLY A 522 -21.34 -43.99 7.63
C GLY A 522 -21.69 -42.60 7.14
N VAL A 523 -21.14 -42.20 5.98
CA VAL A 523 -21.54 -40.95 5.32
C VAL A 523 -23.00 -41.07 4.89
N ASN A 524 -23.85 -40.22 5.44
CA ASN A 524 -25.27 -40.16 5.11
C ASN A 524 -25.66 -38.73 4.74
N ILE A 525 -26.14 -38.51 3.51
CA ILE A 525 -26.67 -37.22 3.08
C ILE A 525 -28.13 -37.14 3.51
N LEU A 526 -28.44 -36.25 4.44
CA LEU A 526 -29.77 -36.16 5.05
C LEU A 526 -30.74 -35.38 4.18
N GLN A 527 -30.28 -34.27 3.62
CA GLN A 527 -31.06 -33.38 2.76
C GLN A 527 -30.12 -32.49 1.95
N THR A 528 -30.61 -32.02 0.80
CA THR A 528 -29.92 -31.03 -0.03
C THR A 528 -30.69 -29.73 -0.09
N THR A 529 -30.01 -28.66 -0.48
CA THR A 529 -30.61 -27.36 -0.78
C THR A 529 -30.16 -26.95 -2.18
N PRO A 530 -31.07 -26.75 -3.14
CA PRO A 530 -32.48 -27.14 -3.13
C PRO A 530 -32.69 -28.64 -2.91
N SER A 531 -33.88 -29.06 -2.45
CA SER A 531 -34.20 -30.48 -2.19
C SER A 531 -34.09 -31.36 -3.43
N ALA A 532 -34.36 -30.80 -4.61
CA ALA A 532 -34.21 -31.47 -5.90
C ALA A 532 -32.78 -31.99 -6.17
N LEU A 533 -31.76 -31.44 -5.51
CA LEU A 533 -30.38 -31.91 -5.66
C LEU A 533 -30.12 -33.31 -5.11
N THR A 534 -31.04 -33.84 -4.29
CA THR A 534 -30.91 -35.16 -3.66
C THR A 534 -30.76 -36.27 -4.71
N GLU A 535 -31.44 -36.15 -5.84
CA GLU A 535 -31.39 -37.15 -6.93
C GLU A 535 -30.04 -37.14 -7.68
N GLN A 536 -29.26 -36.07 -7.58
CA GLN A 536 -27.95 -35.95 -8.24
C GLN A 536 -26.76 -36.20 -7.29
N VAL A 537 -27.04 -36.72 -6.08
CA VAL A 537 -26.01 -37.17 -5.14
C VAL A 537 -25.36 -38.45 -5.69
N ALA A 538 -24.15 -38.33 -6.23
CA ALA A 538 -23.37 -39.43 -6.73
C ALA A 538 -22.37 -39.91 -5.67
N HIS A 539 -22.83 -40.74 -4.73
CA HIS A 539 -22.02 -41.27 -3.62
C HIS A 539 -20.69 -41.90 -4.08
N GLY A 540 -20.72 -42.69 -5.16
CA GLY A 540 -19.51 -43.32 -5.71
C GLY A 540 -18.49 -42.35 -6.31
N LEU A 541 -18.93 -41.16 -6.75
CA LEU A 541 -18.05 -40.11 -7.25
C LEU A 541 -17.62 -39.15 -6.15
N GLY A 542 -18.39 -39.06 -5.06
CA GLY A 542 -18.19 -38.13 -3.95
C GLY A 542 -18.59 -36.69 -4.28
N PHE A 543 -19.61 -36.52 -5.13
CA PHE A 543 -20.17 -35.20 -5.47
C PHE A 543 -21.69 -35.22 -5.58
N ILE A 544 -22.31 -34.07 -5.38
CA ILE A 544 -23.52 -33.70 -6.13
C ILE A 544 -23.03 -33.36 -7.54
N TYR A 545 -23.29 -34.25 -8.51
CA TYR A 545 -22.61 -34.24 -9.80
C TYR A 545 -23.51 -33.77 -10.93
N GLY A 546 -23.12 -32.65 -11.56
CA GLY A 546 -23.75 -32.16 -12.78
C GLY A 546 -25.18 -31.66 -12.61
N ALA A 547 -25.59 -31.36 -11.37
CA ALA A 547 -26.91 -30.83 -11.08
C ALA A 547 -27.07 -29.44 -11.69
N ILE A 548 -28.25 -29.15 -12.24
CA ILE A 548 -28.55 -27.88 -12.88
C ILE A 548 -29.57 -27.14 -12.01
N VAL A 549 -29.22 -25.92 -11.63
CA VAL A 549 -30.09 -24.99 -10.90
C VAL A 549 -30.46 -23.85 -11.84
N THR A 550 -31.76 -23.58 -11.98
CA THR A 550 -32.27 -22.44 -12.74
C THR A 550 -32.45 -21.25 -11.80
N ILE A 551 -32.02 -20.08 -12.24
CA ILE A 551 -32.12 -18.84 -11.48
C ILE A 551 -33.50 -18.25 -11.70
N GLU A 552 -34.37 -18.32 -10.70
CA GLU A 552 -35.74 -17.83 -10.78
C GLU A 552 -35.79 -16.30 -10.56
N ASP A 553 -35.25 -15.84 -9.43
CA ASP A 553 -35.13 -14.43 -9.09
C ASP A 553 -33.66 -14.02 -8.95
N PRO A 554 -33.09 -13.26 -9.90
CA PRO A 554 -31.69 -12.85 -9.86
C PRO A 554 -31.39 -11.78 -8.80
N SER A 555 -32.42 -11.21 -8.14
CA SER A 555 -32.25 -10.23 -7.06
C SER A 555 -32.01 -10.87 -5.70
N LEU A 556 -32.30 -12.17 -5.54
CA LEU A 556 -32.16 -12.89 -4.29
C LEU A 556 -30.89 -13.77 -4.27
N PRO A 557 -30.24 -13.94 -3.11
CA PRO A 557 -29.12 -14.86 -2.98
C PRO A 557 -29.54 -16.31 -3.27
N LEU A 558 -28.76 -17.02 -4.09
CA LEU A 558 -28.99 -18.43 -4.39
C LEU A 558 -28.14 -19.31 -3.47
N THR A 559 -28.79 -20.12 -2.63
CA THR A 559 -28.09 -21.04 -1.71
C THR A 559 -28.16 -22.48 -2.18
N ILE A 560 -26.99 -23.13 -2.21
CA ILE A 560 -26.78 -24.50 -2.65
C ILE A 560 -26.01 -25.26 -1.57
N GLY A 561 -26.41 -26.48 -1.22
CA GLY A 561 -25.74 -27.20 -0.14
C GLY A 561 -26.37 -28.52 0.25
N TYR A 562 -25.91 -29.06 1.39
CA TYR A 562 -26.44 -30.28 1.98
C TYR A 562 -26.23 -30.33 3.49
N ASP A 563 -27.04 -31.15 4.15
CA ASP A 563 -26.80 -31.62 5.51
C ASP A 563 -26.39 -33.09 5.46
N ALA A 564 -25.39 -33.47 6.24
CA ALA A 564 -24.87 -34.83 6.26
C ALA A 564 -24.51 -35.28 7.67
N GLU A 565 -24.42 -36.59 7.87
CA GLU A 565 -23.76 -37.18 9.02
C GLU A 565 -22.57 -38.01 8.58
N VAL A 566 -21.53 -38.02 9.41
CA VAL A 566 -20.32 -38.77 9.14
C VAL A 566 -19.62 -39.15 10.45
N ASN A 567 -18.95 -40.30 10.46
CA ASN A 567 -18.04 -40.68 11.54
C ASN A 567 -16.61 -40.58 11.02
N VAL A 568 -15.77 -39.83 11.74
CA VAL A 568 -14.36 -39.61 11.40
C VAL A 568 -13.49 -40.18 12.51
N ARG A 569 -12.46 -40.93 12.14
CA ARG A 569 -11.52 -41.58 13.05
C ARG A 569 -10.21 -40.79 13.15
N ALA A 570 -9.63 -40.74 14.34
CA ALA A 570 -8.22 -40.41 14.49
C ALA A 570 -7.31 -41.58 14.03
N ILE A 571 -6.30 -41.28 13.22
CA ILE A 571 -5.29 -42.23 12.71
C ILE A 571 -4.00 -42.06 13.53
N GLY A 572 -3.31 -43.17 13.83
CA GLY A 572 -2.02 -43.20 14.53
C GLY A 572 -1.39 -44.61 14.53
N ASP A 573 -0.45 -44.84 15.44
CA ASP A 573 0.40 -46.04 15.49
C ASP A 573 -0.35 -47.39 15.65
N GLU A 574 -1.62 -47.38 16.06
CA GLU A 574 -2.48 -48.57 16.14
C GLU A 574 -3.00 -49.07 14.78
N GLN A 575 -2.39 -48.70 13.65
CA GLN A 575 -2.66 -49.36 12.37
C GLN A 575 -2.13 -50.81 12.44
N ALA A 576 -2.94 -51.68 13.05
CA ALA A 576 -2.82 -53.11 12.94
C ALA A 576 -2.86 -53.52 11.47
N VAL A 577 -1.69 -53.87 10.94
CA VAL A 577 -1.43 -54.93 9.96
C VAL A 577 -2.60 -55.18 9.00
N ARG A 578 -2.78 -54.29 8.03
CA ARG A 578 -3.27 -54.73 6.71
C ARG A 578 -2.08 -54.71 5.77
N ARG A 579 -1.63 -55.91 5.39
CA ARG A 579 -0.73 -56.13 4.25
C ARG A 579 -1.51 -55.90 2.96
N ASP A 580 -1.98 -54.68 2.73
CA ASP A 580 -2.45 -54.30 1.41
C ASP A 580 -1.20 -54.15 0.54
N GLU A 581 -0.79 -55.23 -0.15
CA GLU A 581 0.31 -55.16 -1.10
C GLU A 581 -0.10 -54.30 -2.30
N LEU A 582 0.73 -53.31 -2.66
CA LEU A 582 0.52 -52.54 -3.88
C LEU A 582 0.72 -53.47 -5.08
N SER A 583 -0.31 -53.60 -5.91
CA SER A 583 -0.13 -54.24 -7.23
C SER A 583 1.00 -53.55 -8.01
N GLY A 584 1.71 -54.27 -8.87
CA GLY A 584 2.81 -53.68 -9.66
C GLY A 584 2.38 -52.44 -10.46
N ARG A 585 1.15 -52.47 -11.02
CA ARG A 585 0.56 -51.32 -11.72
C ARG A 585 0.31 -50.13 -10.80
N GLU A 586 -0.21 -50.36 -9.59
CA GLU A 586 -0.40 -49.29 -8.62
C GLU A 586 0.94 -48.72 -8.15
N ARG A 587 1.92 -49.59 -7.85
CA ARG A 587 3.26 -49.14 -7.47
C ARG A 587 3.87 -48.23 -8.53
N THR A 588 3.85 -48.61 -9.81
CA THR A 588 4.34 -47.77 -10.91
C THR A 588 3.62 -46.42 -10.96
N HIS A 589 2.29 -46.40 -10.84
CA HIS A 589 1.52 -45.16 -10.85
C HIS A 589 1.84 -44.25 -9.65
N ARG A 590 2.00 -44.84 -8.45
CA ARG A 590 2.29 -44.11 -7.21
C ARG A 590 3.73 -43.65 -7.08
N LEU A 591 4.62 -44.13 -7.94
CA LEU A 591 6.01 -43.70 -8.08
C LEU A 591 6.23 -42.70 -9.22
N GLN A 592 5.21 -42.46 -10.05
CA GLN A 592 5.37 -41.59 -11.21
C GLN A 592 5.76 -40.16 -10.82
N VAL A 593 6.90 -39.72 -11.35
CA VAL A 593 7.45 -38.37 -11.22
C VAL A 593 7.89 -37.87 -12.59
N ASP A 594 7.68 -36.60 -12.88
CA ASP A 594 8.25 -35.94 -14.06
C ASP A 594 9.77 -35.80 -13.85
N GLU A 595 10.56 -36.52 -14.64
CA GLU A 595 12.03 -36.55 -14.54
C GLU A 595 12.66 -35.15 -14.63
N SER A 596 12.03 -34.21 -15.34
CA SER A 596 12.54 -32.84 -15.45
C SER A 596 12.56 -32.10 -14.10
N ILE A 597 11.79 -32.56 -13.10
CA ILE A 597 11.81 -32.04 -11.73
C ILE A 597 13.10 -32.45 -11.02
N LEU A 598 13.61 -33.65 -11.28
CA LEU A 598 14.80 -34.20 -10.62
C LEU A 598 16.08 -33.45 -11.01
N HIS A 599 16.06 -32.77 -12.15
CA HIS A 599 17.16 -31.95 -12.67
C HIS A 599 17.08 -30.48 -12.24
N LEU A 600 16.08 -30.08 -11.44
CA LEU A 600 16.02 -28.72 -10.93
C LEU A 600 17.16 -28.47 -9.93
N PRO A 601 17.90 -27.33 -10.03
CA PRO A 601 19.01 -27.02 -9.13
C PRO A 601 18.62 -27.07 -7.65
N GLU A 602 17.45 -26.54 -7.30
CA GLU A 602 16.93 -26.54 -5.93
C GLU A 602 16.59 -27.95 -5.41
N VAL A 603 16.19 -28.89 -6.29
CA VAL A 603 15.91 -30.28 -5.92
C VAL A 603 17.22 -31.03 -5.70
N LEU A 604 18.19 -30.87 -6.59
CA LEU A 604 19.53 -31.45 -6.44
C LEU A 604 20.20 -31.00 -5.14
N LYS A 605 20.14 -29.69 -4.87
CA LYS A 605 20.67 -29.11 -3.63
C LYS A 605 19.96 -29.69 -2.40
N PHE A 606 18.63 -29.68 -2.38
CA PHE A 606 17.85 -30.21 -1.25
C PHE A 606 18.19 -31.68 -0.97
N ARG A 607 18.31 -32.51 -2.01
CA ARG A 607 18.62 -33.94 -1.86
C ARG A 607 20.04 -34.17 -1.35
N ALA A 608 21.00 -33.35 -1.75
CA ALA A 608 22.39 -33.43 -1.30
C ALA A 608 22.57 -32.98 0.17
N GLU A 609 21.74 -32.04 0.64
CA GLU A 609 21.77 -31.51 2.01
C GLU A 609 20.84 -32.28 2.97
N LEU A 610 20.11 -33.29 2.48
CA LEU A 610 19.14 -34.03 3.28
C LEU A 610 19.85 -34.88 4.33
N ASP A 611 19.56 -34.63 5.61
CA ASP A 611 20.08 -35.41 6.73
C ASP A 611 19.38 -36.78 6.79
N ARG A 612 20.06 -37.82 6.28
CA ARG A 612 19.53 -39.19 6.20
C ARG A 612 19.93 -39.98 7.44
N ALA A 613 18.96 -40.71 7.99
CA ALA A 613 19.23 -41.63 9.09
C ALA A 613 20.07 -42.84 8.61
N PRO A 614 20.85 -43.48 9.50
CA PRO A 614 21.74 -44.59 9.13
C PRO A 614 21.02 -45.86 8.64
N ASP A 615 19.74 -46.03 8.98
CA ASP A 615 18.95 -47.25 8.74
C ASP A 615 18.28 -47.31 7.35
N ASP A 616 18.49 -46.29 6.50
CA ASP A 616 18.07 -46.15 5.08
C ASP A 616 16.66 -46.68 4.75
N SER A 617 15.76 -46.67 5.74
CA SER A 617 14.39 -47.15 5.58
C SER A 617 13.54 -46.11 4.85
N ASP A 618 12.53 -46.56 4.09
CA ASP A 618 11.57 -45.67 3.42
C ASP A 618 10.93 -44.69 4.42
N GLU A 619 10.64 -45.14 5.64
CA GLU A 619 10.09 -44.28 6.69
C GLU A 619 11.08 -43.23 7.16
N ALA A 620 12.33 -43.62 7.44
CA ALA A 620 13.36 -42.69 7.89
C ALA A 620 13.65 -41.63 6.82
N THR A 621 13.71 -42.04 5.56
CA THR A 621 13.88 -41.13 4.41
C THR A 621 12.70 -40.17 4.27
N ALA A 622 11.46 -40.67 4.31
CA ALA A 622 10.28 -39.83 4.27
C ALA A 622 10.23 -38.85 5.47
N ARG A 623 10.62 -39.30 6.67
CA ARG A 623 10.66 -38.47 7.87
C ARG A 623 11.71 -37.37 7.75
N ALA A 624 12.89 -37.66 7.19
CA ALA A 624 13.91 -36.67 6.89
C ALA A 624 13.41 -35.60 5.93
N ILE A 625 12.76 -36.00 4.81
CA ILE A 625 12.16 -35.06 3.85
C ILE A 625 11.10 -34.19 4.54
N TYR A 626 10.20 -34.80 5.32
CA TYR A 626 9.17 -34.09 6.05
C TYR A 626 9.77 -33.07 7.01
N ARG A 627 10.72 -33.49 7.85
CA ARG A 627 11.37 -32.61 8.84
C ARG A 627 12.11 -31.47 8.17
N ALA A 628 12.87 -31.73 7.11
CA ALA A 628 13.56 -30.69 6.36
C ALA A 628 12.58 -29.65 5.81
N LEU A 629 11.43 -30.06 5.25
CA LEU A 629 10.40 -29.11 4.80
C LEU A 629 9.70 -28.40 5.96
N ALA A 630 9.34 -29.14 7.01
CA ALA A 630 8.54 -28.61 8.12
C ALA A 630 9.30 -27.66 9.03
N THR A 631 10.63 -27.79 9.16
CA THR A 631 11.42 -26.90 10.01
C THR A 631 11.89 -25.64 9.28
N THR A 632 12.04 -25.71 7.95
CA THR A 632 12.62 -24.63 7.13
C THR A 632 11.60 -23.85 6.30
N ARG A 633 10.35 -24.29 6.25
CA ARG A 633 9.28 -23.64 5.49
C ARG A 633 8.19 -23.13 6.42
N ARG A 634 7.49 -22.10 5.97
CA ARG A 634 6.41 -21.42 6.67
C ARG A 634 5.11 -21.56 5.89
N PHE A 635 3.99 -21.46 6.58
CA PHE A 635 2.69 -21.42 5.90
C PHE A 635 2.49 -20.05 5.23
N GLY A 636 2.08 -20.05 3.97
CA GLY A 636 1.77 -18.81 3.24
C GLY A 636 0.97 -19.05 1.97
N LYS A 637 0.12 -18.08 1.62
CA LYS A 637 -0.62 -18.07 0.35
C LYS A 637 0.33 -17.82 -0.81
N THR A 638 -0.05 -18.34 -1.98
CA THR A 638 0.77 -18.25 -3.20
C THR A 638 -0.02 -17.63 -4.33
N HIS A 639 0.68 -17.02 -5.28
CA HIS A 639 0.12 -16.47 -6.51
C HIS A 639 -0.11 -17.55 -7.59
N ASP A 640 0.09 -18.83 -7.27
CA ASP A 640 0.01 -19.91 -8.23
C ASP A 640 -1.43 -20.34 -8.51
N ARG A 641 -1.75 -20.44 -9.80
CA ARG A 641 -3.03 -20.92 -10.30
C ARG A 641 -2.94 -22.33 -10.90
N THR A 642 -1.73 -22.86 -11.11
CA THR A 642 -1.50 -24.16 -11.76
C THR A 642 -1.42 -25.30 -10.77
N GLN A 643 -0.79 -25.06 -9.61
CA GLN A 643 -0.43 -26.05 -8.61
C GLN A 643 0.37 -27.23 -9.18
N SER A 644 0.98 -27.14 -10.37
CA SER A 644 1.65 -28.30 -10.98
C SER A 644 2.78 -28.85 -10.08
N PRO A 645 3.07 -30.18 -10.07
CA PRO A 645 4.11 -30.75 -9.22
C PRO A 645 5.48 -30.07 -9.37
N LYS A 646 5.86 -29.72 -10.60
CA LYS A 646 7.09 -29.01 -10.91
C LYS A 646 7.12 -27.61 -10.29
N TYR A 647 6.04 -26.84 -10.49
CA TYR A 647 5.94 -25.51 -9.91
C TYR A 647 5.92 -25.56 -8.38
N CYS A 648 5.09 -26.41 -7.78
CA CYS A 648 5.01 -26.56 -6.32
C CYS A 648 6.38 -26.87 -5.72
N THR A 649 7.09 -27.86 -6.30
CA THR A 649 8.43 -28.27 -5.87
C THR A 649 9.44 -27.14 -5.99
N SER A 650 9.50 -26.48 -7.15
CA SER A 650 10.41 -25.35 -7.36
C SER A 650 10.11 -24.19 -6.40
N LEU A 651 8.83 -23.82 -6.25
CA LEU A 651 8.39 -22.75 -5.37
C LEU A 651 8.76 -23.04 -3.91
N VAL A 652 8.36 -24.19 -3.37
CA VAL A 652 8.61 -24.55 -1.97
C VAL A 652 10.09 -24.68 -1.67
N LEU A 653 10.92 -25.15 -2.62
CA LEU A 653 12.36 -25.29 -2.37
C LEU A 653 13.15 -23.98 -2.54
N ARG A 654 12.67 -23.05 -3.38
CA ARG A 654 13.29 -21.72 -3.55
C ARG A 654 12.77 -20.67 -2.57
N SER A 655 11.60 -20.90 -1.99
CA SER A 655 10.91 -19.97 -1.11
C SER A 655 10.89 -20.46 0.32
N GLU A 656 10.77 -19.54 1.27
CA GLU A 656 10.53 -19.87 2.68
C GLU A 656 9.07 -20.26 2.95
N ARG A 657 8.17 -20.28 1.93
CA ARG A 657 6.72 -20.48 2.15
C ARG A 657 6.06 -21.49 1.22
N GLY A 658 4.98 -22.11 1.73
CA GLY A 658 4.02 -22.89 0.97
C GLY A 658 2.69 -23.02 1.72
N HIS A 659 1.62 -23.41 1.03
CA HIS A 659 0.35 -23.79 1.66
C HIS A 659 0.15 -25.30 1.58
N CYS A 660 -0.96 -25.81 2.13
CA CYS A 660 -1.21 -27.25 2.24
C CYS A 660 -0.97 -28.01 0.93
N THR A 661 -1.54 -27.56 -0.20
CA THR A 661 -1.30 -28.23 -1.49
C THR A 661 0.15 -28.19 -1.96
N THR A 662 0.82 -27.03 -1.89
CA THR A 662 2.19 -26.94 -2.44
C THR A 662 3.16 -27.77 -1.61
N LEU A 663 3.06 -27.70 -0.28
CA LEU A 663 3.87 -28.51 0.64
C LEU A 663 3.62 -30.01 0.47
N ALA A 664 2.36 -30.43 0.46
CA ALA A 664 1.97 -31.82 0.25
C ALA A 664 2.50 -32.35 -1.10
N ARG A 665 2.28 -31.61 -2.19
CA ARG A 665 2.71 -32.03 -3.52
C ARG A 665 4.23 -32.07 -3.67
N THR A 666 4.95 -31.11 -3.10
CA THR A 666 6.42 -31.13 -3.03
C THR A 666 6.93 -32.34 -2.26
N PHE A 667 6.37 -32.61 -1.08
CA PHE A 667 6.72 -33.78 -0.27
C PHE A 667 6.47 -35.09 -1.02
N ALA A 668 5.30 -35.23 -1.65
CA ALA A 668 4.96 -36.39 -2.47
C ALA A 668 5.94 -36.59 -3.63
N THR A 669 6.33 -35.51 -4.32
CA THR A 669 7.31 -35.55 -5.41
C THR A 669 8.69 -35.97 -4.95
N LEU A 670 9.17 -35.44 -3.82
CA LEU A 670 10.48 -35.81 -3.25
C LEU A 670 10.50 -37.25 -2.76
N CYS A 671 9.43 -37.73 -2.13
CA CYS A 671 9.32 -39.14 -1.73
C CYS A 671 9.37 -40.08 -2.94
N ARG A 672 8.65 -39.75 -4.03
CA ARG A 672 8.68 -40.56 -5.27
C ARG A 672 10.07 -40.60 -5.90
N ALA A 673 10.82 -39.50 -5.83
CA ALA A 673 12.21 -39.44 -6.29
C ALA A 673 13.14 -40.39 -5.53
N GLU A 674 12.80 -40.72 -4.28
CA GLU A 674 13.51 -41.70 -3.44
C GLU A 674 12.87 -43.10 -3.49
N GLY A 675 11.94 -43.36 -4.43
CA GLY A 675 11.32 -44.68 -4.59
C GLY A 675 10.19 -44.99 -3.61
N ILE A 676 9.67 -43.99 -2.89
CA ILE A 676 8.60 -44.14 -1.91
C ILE A 676 7.24 -43.83 -2.57
N PRO A 677 6.31 -44.80 -2.66
CA PRO A 677 5.02 -44.57 -3.30
C PRO A 677 4.14 -43.60 -2.50
N THR A 678 3.53 -42.63 -3.18
CA THR A 678 2.70 -41.61 -2.52
C THR A 678 1.36 -41.38 -3.21
N ARG A 679 0.35 -40.96 -2.43
CA ARG A 679 -0.92 -40.45 -2.96
C ARG A 679 -1.38 -39.18 -2.24
N GLU A 680 -1.93 -38.26 -3.01
CA GLU A 680 -2.59 -37.08 -2.46
C GLU A 680 -3.98 -37.44 -1.94
N VAL A 681 -4.36 -36.81 -0.84
CA VAL A 681 -5.66 -36.95 -0.20
C VAL A 681 -6.23 -35.56 0.04
N HIS A 682 -7.55 -35.43 -0.13
CA HIS A 682 -8.23 -34.14 -0.08
C HIS A 682 -9.43 -34.19 0.87
N GLY A 683 -9.74 -33.02 1.45
CA GLY A 683 -10.86 -32.86 2.36
C GLY A 683 -11.11 -31.42 2.75
N ALA A 684 -11.96 -31.25 3.77
CA ALA A 684 -12.16 -29.99 4.48
C ALA A 684 -11.64 -30.12 5.92
N LEU A 685 -11.11 -29.02 6.44
CA LEU A 685 -10.82 -28.88 7.87
C LEU A 685 -12.07 -28.37 8.58
N ILE A 686 -12.29 -28.84 9.81
CA ILE A 686 -13.23 -28.19 10.73
C ILE A 686 -12.68 -26.79 11.07
N GLY A 687 -13.56 -25.77 11.01
CA GLY A 687 -13.21 -24.37 11.20
C GLY A 687 -13.11 -23.94 12.66
N TYR A 688 -13.37 -22.66 12.95
CA TYR A 688 -13.22 -22.10 14.29
C TYR A 688 -14.37 -22.50 15.22
N PRO A 689 -14.13 -22.59 16.55
CA PRO A 689 -15.19 -22.89 17.52
C PRO A 689 -16.20 -21.75 17.59
N LEU A 690 -17.50 -22.09 17.50
CA LEU A 690 -18.61 -21.20 17.83
C LEU A 690 -19.05 -21.37 19.28
N ASP A 691 -19.01 -22.61 19.76
CA ASP A 691 -19.27 -23.03 21.14
C ASP A 691 -18.48 -24.33 21.42
N GLU A 692 -18.77 -25.03 22.53
CA GLU A 692 -18.04 -26.25 22.92
C GLU A 692 -18.15 -27.42 21.92
N LYS A 693 -19.24 -27.49 21.14
CA LYS A 693 -19.53 -28.62 20.24
C LYS A 693 -19.73 -28.21 18.79
N THR A 694 -19.85 -26.92 18.51
CA THR A 694 -20.12 -26.37 17.18
C THR A 694 -18.89 -25.66 16.64
N TYR A 695 -18.60 -25.90 15.37
CA TYR A 695 -17.51 -25.28 14.64
C TYR A 695 -17.99 -24.74 13.29
N LEU A 696 -17.38 -23.66 12.82
CA LEU A 696 -17.69 -23.04 11.54
C LEU A 696 -16.42 -22.79 10.73
N HIS A 697 -16.33 -23.42 9.56
CA HIS A 697 -15.37 -23.04 8.53
C HIS A 697 -16.13 -22.19 7.51
N ALA A 698 -15.75 -20.93 7.36
CA ALA A 698 -16.31 -20.06 6.34
C ALA A 698 -15.20 -19.50 5.44
N SER A 699 -15.58 -19.14 4.23
CA SER A 699 -14.70 -18.51 3.25
C SER A 699 -15.53 -17.71 2.26
N ARG A 700 -14.87 -16.77 1.57
CA ARG A 700 -15.46 -15.98 0.49
C ARG A 700 -14.69 -16.21 -0.79
N ASN A 701 -15.38 -16.61 -1.85
CA ASN A 701 -14.82 -16.91 -3.18
C ASN A 701 -13.71 -17.98 -3.19
N GLU A 702 -13.67 -18.85 -2.18
CA GLU A 702 -12.71 -19.95 -2.06
C GLU A 702 -13.43 -21.22 -1.62
N PRO A 703 -13.18 -22.39 -2.22
CA PRO A 703 -13.83 -23.64 -1.83
C PRO A 703 -13.29 -24.15 -0.48
N LEU A 704 -14.19 -24.63 0.40
CA LEU A 704 -13.81 -25.19 1.71
C LEU A 704 -13.22 -26.60 1.62
N PHE A 705 -13.65 -27.37 0.62
CA PHE A 705 -13.11 -28.69 0.32
C PHE A 705 -11.96 -28.55 -0.66
N GLY A 706 -10.76 -28.80 -0.18
CA GLY A 706 -9.53 -28.54 -0.92
C GLY A 706 -8.28 -28.53 -0.07
N HIS A 707 -8.39 -28.71 1.26
CA HIS A 707 -7.25 -29.03 2.09
C HIS A 707 -6.61 -30.33 1.58
N THR A 708 -5.29 -30.37 1.51
CA THR A 708 -4.54 -31.45 0.87
C THR A 708 -3.42 -31.92 1.78
N TRP A 709 -3.31 -33.24 1.93
CA TRP A 709 -2.20 -33.92 2.62
C TRP A 709 -1.76 -35.14 1.79
N VAL A 710 -0.72 -35.83 2.25
CA VAL A 710 -0.15 -36.98 1.54
C VAL A 710 -0.31 -38.23 2.38
N GLU A 711 -0.44 -39.38 1.73
CA GLU A 711 -0.13 -40.66 2.35
C GLU A 711 1.06 -41.29 1.61
N ILE A 712 2.03 -41.78 2.38
CA ILE A 712 3.15 -42.59 1.90
C ILE A 712 2.83 -44.06 2.13
N PHE A 713 3.30 -44.94 1.24
CA PHE A 713 3.16 -46.38 1.44
C PHE A 713 4.45 -46.95 2.01
N LEU A 714 4.36 -47.60 3.18
CA LEU A 714 5.45 -48.34 3.80
C LEU A 714 5.10 -49.83 3.80
N SER A 715 6.05 -50.69 3.42
CA SER A 715 5.81 -52.14 3.30
C SER A 715 5.26 -52.79 4.58
N GLU A 716 5.73 -52.33 5.75
CA GLU A 716 5.35 -52.89 7.05
C GLU A 716 4.07 -52.28 7.64
N LYS A 717 3.72 -51.04 7.23
CA LYS A 717 2.64 -50.24 7.86
C LYS A 717 1.47 -49.92 6.92
N GLY A 718 1.63 -50.12 5.61
CA GLY A 718 0.65 -49.71 4.61
C GLY A 718 0.66 -48.19 4.39
N TRP A 719 -0.52 -47.59 4.23
CA TRP A 719 -0.66 -46.16 3.95
C TRP A 719 -0.60 -45.31 5.22
N VAL A 720 0.49 -44.56 5.36
CA VAL A 720 0.79 -43.69 6.50
C VAL A 720 0.57 -42.22 6.10
N PRO A 721 -0.26 -41.46 6.83
CA PRO A 721 -0.52 -40.07 6.49
C PRO A 721 0.61 -39.13 6.91
N VAL A 722 0.86 -38.09 6.12
CA VAL A 722 1.81 -37.01 6.40
C VAL A 722 1.13 -35.67 6.12
N GLU A 723 1.16 -34.80 7.12
CA GLU A 723 0.43 -33.53 7.14
C GLU A 723 1.33 -32.37 7.59
N PHE A 724 1.14 -31.20 6.96
CA PHE A 724 1.95 -30.01 7.21
C PHE A 724 1.27 -28.97 8.10
N HIS A 725 0.13 -29.32 8.70
CA HIS A 725 -0.56 -28.45 9.65
C HIS A 725 0.31 -28.05 10.85
N GLY A 726 1.29 -28.88 11.23
CA GLY A 726 2.28 -28.56 12.26
C GLY A 726 3.05 -27.25 12.00
N ILE A 727 3.32 -26.91 10.73
CA ILE A 727 3.98 -25.64 10.35
C ILE A 727 3.14 -24.42 10.76
N VAL A 728 1.81 -24.54 10.71
CA VAL A 728 0.87 -23.44 11.00
C VAL A 728 0.81 -23.14 12.50
N ILE A 729 1.20 -24.10 13.34
CA ILE A 729 0.95 -24.06 14.80
C ILE A 729 2.24 -24.18 15.63
N GLY A 730 3.38 -24.40 14.98
CA GLY A 730 4.71 -24.39 15.57
C GLY A 730 5.45 -23.07 15.36
N GLN A 731 6.72 -23.07 15.74
CA GLN A 731 7.62 -21.91 15.70
C GLN A 731 7.72 -21.28 14.30
N GLN A 732 7.58 -22.09 13.24
CA GLN A 732 7.59 -21.64 11.85
C GLN A 732 6.45 -20.66 11.54
N ALA A 733 5.36 -20.68 12.30
CA ALA A 733 4.28 -19.71 12.17
C ALA A 733 4.67 -18.32 12.74
N MET A 734 5.65 -18.25 13.65
CA MET A 734 6.07 -17.01 14.31
C MET A 734 7.08 -16.19 13.51
N THR A 735 7.05 -14.88 13.73
CA THR A 735 8.08 -13.92 13.33
C THR A 735 8.51 -13.09 14.54
N GLY A 736 9.50 -12.21 14.37
CA GLY A 736 9.81 -11.19 15.36
C GLY A 736 8.67 -10.17 15.59
N ARG A 737 7.62 -10.16 14.74
CA ARG A 737 6.61 -9.10 14.69
C ARG A 737 5.19 -9.56 14.97
N ASN A 738 4.82 -10.82 14.70
CA ASN A 738 3.42 -11.29 14.76
C ASN A 738 2.99 -11.89 16.11
N VAL A 739 3.88 -12.03 17.09
CA VAL A 739 3.53 -12.46 18.45
C VAL A 739 4.13 -11.48 19.45
N ARG A 740 3.27 -10.73 20.13
CA ARG A 740 3.60 -9.81 21.23
C ARG A 740 3.49 -10.50 22.59
N ASP A 741 2.52 -11.40 22.77
CA ASP A 741 2.36 -12.12 24.03
C ASP A 741 3.52 -13.12 24.25
N ARG A 742 4.36 -12.82 25.25
CA ARG A 742 5.51 -13.66 25.63
C ARG A 742 5.10 -15.05 26.12
N ARG A 743 3.92 -15.19 26.76
CA ARG A 743 3.42 -16.50 27.21
C ARG A 743 3.00 -17.34 26.00
N LEU A 744 2.28 -16.72 25.07
CA LEU A 744 1.88 -17.37 23.83
C LEU A 744 3.09 -17.84 23.01
N ARG A 745 4.14 -17.00 22.90
CA ARG A 745 5.38 -17.37 22.23
C ARG A 745 6.02 -18.64 22.81
N ARG A 746 6.17 -18.71 24.14
CA ARG A 746 6.70 -19.90 24.81
C ARG A 746 5.81 -21.13 24.61
N GLN A 747 4.50 -20.94 24.60
CA GLN A 747 3.56 -22.03 24.33
C GLN A 747 3.74 -22.57 22.91
N ILE A 748 3.85 -21.70 21.90
CA ILE A 748 4.11 -22.11 20.51
C ILE A 748 5.43 -22.89 20.41
N GLU A 749 6.49 -22.38 21.03
CA GLU A 749 7.81 -23.04 21.06
C GLU A 749 7.71 -24.44 21.68
N ALA A 750 7.10 -24.57 22.87
CA ALA A 750 6.94 -25.86 23.55
C ALA A 750 6.06 -26.84 22.77
N ASN A 751 5.06 -26.35 22.04
CA ASN A 751 4.14 -27.17 21.26
C ASN A 751 4.72 -27.61 19.89
N THR A 752 5.81 -27.00 19.42
CA THR A 752 6.30 -27.18 18.05
C THR A 752 6.68 -28.64 17.76
N GLU A 753 7.61 -29.19 18.53
CA GLU A 753 8.09 -30.56 18.32
C GLU A 753 6.98 -31.62 18.46
N PRO A 754 6.16 -31.60 19.53
CA PRO A 754 5.04 -32.52 19.67
C PRO A 754 4.08 -32.54 18.47
N TYR A 755 3.78 -31.38 17.88
CA TYR A 755 2.88 -31.30 16.72
C TYR A 755 3.54 -31.74 15.42
N LEU A 756 4.82 -31.40 15.21
CA LEU A 756 5.57 -31.88 14.04
C LEU A 756 5.69 -33.40 14.06
N ASP A 757 5.98 -34.00 15.22
CA ASP A 757 6.03 -35.46 15.35
C ASP A 757 4.67 -36.12 15.14
N TYR A 758 3.61 -35.53 15.69
CA TYR A 758 2.25 -36.07 15.54
C TYR A 758 1.84 -36.16 14.06
N TYR A 759 1.97 -35.06 13.30
CA TYR A 759 1.47 -35.01 11.93
C TYR A 759 2.28 -35.82 10.90
N PHE A 760 3.35 -36.49 11.32
CA PHE A 760 3.96 -37.59 10.58
C PHE A 760 3.44 -38.93 11.11
N GLY A 761 2.47 -39.51 10.43
CA GLY A 761 1.86 -40.80 10.74
C GLY A 761 0.52 -40.72 11.48
N HIS A 762 0.15 -39.56 12.01
CA HIS A 762 -1.15 -39.37 12.65
C HIS A 762 -2.04 -38.39 11.86
N LEU A 763 -3.35 -38.61 11.96
CA LEU A 763 -4.37 -37.63 11.58
C LEU A 763 -5.39 -37.52 12.68
N ASP A 764 -5.73 -36.28 13.03
CA ASP A 764 -6.85 -36.01 13.90
C ASP A 764 -8.19 -36.18 13.16
N HIS A 765 -9.27 -36.26 13.94
CA HIS A 765 -10.62 -36.39 13.40
C HIS A 765 -11.21 -35.06 12.90
N GLN A 766 -10.38 -34.01 12.74
CA GLN A 766 -10.82 -32.68 12.28
C GLN A 766 -10.76 -32.54 10.74
N ARG A 767 -10.51 -33.63 10.02
CA ARG A 767 -10.42 -33.68 8.55
C ARG A 767 -11.54 -34.52 7.98
N ILE A 768 -12.46 -33.88 7.26
CA ILE A 768 -13.55 -34.55 6.56
C ILE A 768 -13.07 -34.88 5.15
N LEU A 769 -12.96 -36.17 4.85
CA LEU A 769 -12.48 -36.69 3.56
C LEU A 769 -13.52 -36.47 2.45
N CYS A 770 -13.04 -36.05 1.28
CA CYS A 770 -13.83 -35.99 0.05
C CYS A 770 -13.14 -36.69 -1.13
N SER A 771 -13.82 -36.71 -2.27
CA SER A 771 -13.28 -37.30 -3.50
C SER A 771 -11.99 -36.61 -3.95
N PRO A 772 -10.97 -37.37 -4.44
CA PRO A 772 -9.74 -36.78 -4.97
C PRO A 772 -9.94 -35.89 -6.20
N SER A 773 -11.07 -36.04 -6.88
CA SER A 773 -11.38 -35.23 -8.07
C SER A 773 -11.74 -33.78 -7.75
N VAL A 774 -11.85 -33.39 -6.47
CA VAL A 774 -12.27 -32.03 -6.06
C VAL A 774 -11.36 -30.94 -6.61
N LYS A 775 -10.06 -31.25 -6.81
CA LYS A 775 -9.08 -30.33 -7.40
C LYS A 775 -9.13 -30.25 -8.93
N ARG A 776 -9.92 -31.10 -9.59
CA ARG A 776 -10.04 -31.18 -11.06
C ARG A 776 -11.37 -30.67 -11.59
N MET A 777 -12.30 -30.29 -10.71
CA MET A 777 -13.65 -29.85 -11.07
C MET A 777 -13.88 -28.42 -10.63
N HIS A 778 -14.48 -27.60 -11.49
CA HIS A 778 -14.97 -26.28 -11.11
C HIS A 778 -16.28 -26.43 -10.32
N THR A 779 -16.39 -25.77 -9.17
CA THR A 779 -17.57 -25.86 -8.29
C THR A 779 -18.85 -25.39 -8.98
N LEU A 780 -18.75 -24.35 -9.82
CA LEU A 780 -19.88 -23.72 -10.51
C LEU A 780 -19.51 -23.47 -11.97
N LEU A 781 -20.41 -23.82 -12.89
CA LEU A 781 -20.34 -23.45 -14.31
C LEU A 781 -21.62 -22.72 -14.69
N LEU A 782 -21.49 -21.56 -15.31
CA LEU A 782 -22.63 -20.79 -15.81
C LEU A 782 -22.94 -21.18 -17.26
N GLU A 783 -24.23 -21.23 -17.62
CA GLU A 783 -24.64 -21.46 -19.00
C GLU A 783 -24.55 -20.17 -19.83
N HIS A 784 -23.98 -20.33 -21.02
CA HIS A 784 -23.91 -19.39 -22.13
C HIS A 784 -24.64 -20.02 -23.34
N PRO A 785 -25.97 -19.82 -23.46
CA PRO A 785 -26.79 -20.46 -24.49
C PRO A 785 -26.33 -20.17 -25.93
N GLU A 786 -25.76 -18.99 -26.15
CA GLU A 786 -25.18 -18.54 -27.42
C GLU A 786 -24.00 -19.38 -27.91
N GLU A 787 -23.32 -20.11 -27.01
CA GLU A 787 -22.15 -20.93 -27.34
C GLU A 787 -22.47 -22.42 -27.49
N ARG A 788 -23.76 -22.81 -27.54
CA ARG A 788 -24.19 -24.22 -27.62
C ARG A 788 -23.59 -24.98 -28.80
N GLU A 789 -23.41 -24.32 -29.94
CA GLU A 789 -22.90 -24.93 -31.18
C GLU A 789 -21.36 -24.92 -31.27
N THR A 790 -20.66 -24.36 -30.28
CA THR A 790 -19.19 -24.35 -30.25
C THR A 790 -18.63 -25.70 -29.78
N MET A 791 -17.40 -26.04 -30.19
CA MET A 791 -16.71 -27.26 -29.72
C MET A 791 -16.53 -27.34 -28.20
N ARG A 792 -16.64 -26.21 -27.48
CA ARG A 792 -16.52 -26.14 -26.02
C ARG A 792 -17.87 -26.31 -25.30
N GLY A 793 -18.99 -26.40 -26.02
CA GLY A 793 -20.35 -26.47 -25.44
C GLY A 793 -20.77 -25.22 -24.66
N PRO A 794 -21.94 -25.20 -24.00
CA PRO A 794 -22.50 -23.98 -23.41
C PRO A 794 -22.05 -23.65 -21.98
N TRP A 795 -21.21 -24.46 -21.34
CA TRP A 795 -20.85 -24.29 -19.91
C TRP A 795 -19.48 -23.65 -19.74
N ARG A 796 -19.39 -22.58 -18.94
CA ARG A 796 -18.12 -21.88 -18.67
C ARG A 796 -17.90 -21.69 -17.18
N SER A 797 -16.63 -21.71 -16.75
CA SER A 797 -16.27 -21.26 -15.41
C SER A 797 -16.56 -19.76 -15.32
N ALA A 798 -17.22 -19.34 -14.24
CA ALA A 798 -17.59 -17.96 -14.01
C ALA A 798 -16.86 -17.42 -12.76
N PRO A 799 -15.55 -17.11 -12.85
CA PRO A 799 -14.74 -16.64 -11.71
C PRO A 799 -15.18 -15.28 -11.14
N GLU A 800 -15.98 -14.53 -11.89
CA GLU A 800 -16.58 -13.27 -11.49
C GLU A 800 -17.73 -13.40 -10.48
N LEU A 801 -18.31 -14.61 -10.36
CA LEU A 801 -19.37 -14.88 -9.41
C LEU A 801 -18.83 -14.82 -7.99
N ARG A 802 -19.51 -14.02 -7.17
CA ARG A 802 -19.20 -13.90 -5.75
C ARG A 802 -20.07 -14.85 -4.95
N TYR A 803 -19.46 -15.53 -3.99
CA TYR A 803 -20.15 -16.45 -3.10
C TYR A 803 -19.49 -16.54 -1.74
N ASP A 804 -20.32 -16.76 -0.73
CA ASP A 804 -19.90 -17.19 0.59
C ASP A 804 -20.05 -18.71 0.71
N ASN A 805 -19.05 -19.37 1.28
CA ASN A 805 -19.13 -20.77 1.67
C ASN A 805 -19.11 -20.90 3.18
N SER A 806 -19.90 -21.83 3.70
CA SER A 806 -19.87 -22.21 5.10
C SER A 806 -20.02 -23.72 5.27
N LEU A 807 -19.19 -24.29 6.13
CA LEU A 807 -19.29 -25.65 6.63
C LEU A 807 -19.42 -25.56 8.15
N ARG A 808 -20.66 -25.67 8.63
CA ARG A 808 -20.94 -25.83 10.05
C ARG A 808 -20.82 -27.30 10.43
N VAL A 809 -20.18 -27.58 11.55
CA VAL A 809 -19.93 -28.93 12.06
C VAL A 809 -20.35 -28.99 13.53
N ASP A 810 -21.36 -29.81 13.83
CA ASP A 810 -21.79 -30.09 15.19
C ASP A 810 -21.26 -31.47 15.63
N CYS A 811 -20.60 -31.54 16.78
CA CYS A 811 -20.16 -32.80 17.39
C CYS A 811 -21.35 -33.49 18.06
N LEU A 812 -21.69 -34.70 17.59
CA LEU A 812 -22.79 -35.51 18.12
C LEU A 812 -22.37 -36.41 19.28
#